data_AF-A0A8X8XL84-F1
#
_entry.id   AF-A0A8X8XL84-F1
#
_cell.length_a   1.000
_cell.length_b   1.000
_cell.length_c   1.000
_cell.angle_alpha   90.00
_cell.angle_beta   90.00
_cell.angle_gamma   90.00
#
_symmetry.space_group_name_H-M   'P 1'
#
loop_
_entity.id
_entity.type
_entity.pdbx_description
1 polymer ?
#
loop_
_entity_poly.entity_id
_entity_poly.type
_entity_poly.pdbx_seq_one_letter_code
_entity_poly.pdbx_strand_id
1 'polypeptide(L)'
;MAGAVPYDSEQSAHGDSASGYDPNYVPDSVKSFVVHMYRQIREKNVYEIHQMYETSFQSISDRFFKDVPWPSVDAVATYVDNDHVFCLLYREMWFRHLYARLSPTLKQRIDSWDNYCNLFQVVLHGVVNMQLPNQWLWDMVDEFVYQFQSFCQYRAKMKNKTEQEIALLRQYDQAWNVYGVLNYLQALVEKSSIIQILEQEKEGLEQFTATDGYDYSGGSNVLKVLGYFSMIGLLRVHCLLGDYHTGLKCILPIDITQQGVYTSVIGSHITTIYHYGFANLMLRKYTEAIREFNKILLYIFKTKQYHQKSPQYEQILKKNEQMYALLAVTLSLCPQLKLVEETVNSQLREKYGEKMLRMQRFDDEAFALYDELFSYACPKFITPSAPSYDEPLVNYNQDAYRLQLKLFLYEVKQQQLLSGIRTFLNVYSTISLAKLASYMEVDEHTLRTVLMTYKHKMHSVNSDGKIVSNMDTNFYIDDDMVHVVESKAPKKYGDYFMRQIVKLEGIMTDIDRIKLEINALVRHLQGSPLDAADPCLAAAPTSAAQISVFDHVVRAPEDPILGVTVAYNKDPSPVKLNLGVGAYRTEEGKPLVLNVVRKAEQMLVNDRSRVKEYLPIVGLADFNKLSAKLILGADSPAIQDNRVTTVQCLSGTGSLRVGAEFLARHYHQHTIYIPQPTWGNHVKIFGLAGLAVKTYRYYDPATRGLNFRGLLEDLGSAPSGAIVLLHACAHNPTGVDPTAQEWEQIRQLMRLKALLPFFDSAYQGFASGNLDADAQSIRMFVRDGGECLVAQSYAKNMGLYGERVGALSMSISGFSERLTVSVKDEQSTGSADVASRVESQLKLVIRPMYSNPPIHGASIVATILKDRAMFQEWEVELKAMADRIISMRKQLFDALRSRGTPGDWSHIIKQIGMFTFTGLNSTQVAFMTKEYHIYLTSDGRISMAGLSSRTVPHLADAIHAAVTKAA
;
A
#
# COMPACT_ATOMS: atom_id res chain seq x y z
N MET A 1 27.35 -15.60 -93.12
CA MET A 1 26.02 -15.95 -92.57
C MET A 1 26.22 -16.67 -91.25
N ALA A 2 25.26 -16.50 -90.35
CA ALA A 2 25.32 -16.63 -88.90
C ALA A 2 25.36 -18.05 -88.30
N GLY A 3 25.61 -18.10 -86.98
CA GLY A 3 25.21 -19.19 -86.04
C GLY A 3 26.37 -19.74 -85.20
N ALA A 4 26.77 -19.17 -84.06
CA ALA A 4 26.16 -19.18 -82.71
C ALA A 4 26.51 -20.41 -81.85
N VAL A 5 27.39 -20.21 -80.85
CA VAL A 5 27.51 -20.93 -79.56
C VAL A 5 28.09 -19.93 -78.53
N PRO A 6 27.57 -19.78 -77.30
CA PRO A 6 28.12 -18.82 -76.33
C PRO A 6 28.91 -19.48 -75.18
N TYR A 7 29.98 -18.80 -74.73
CA TYR A 7 30.67 -19.03 -73.46
C TYR A 7 31.22 -17.69 -72.91
N ASP A 8 31.00 -17.49 -71.61
CA ASP A 8 31.61 -16.60 -70.59
C ASP A 8 31.62 -15.04 -70.60
N SER A 9 31.24 -14.55 -69.40
CA SER A 9 31.66 -13.39 -68.56
C SER A 9 31.32 -11.91 -68.89
N GLU A 10 30.59 -11.27 -67.95
CA GLU A 10 30.78 -9.92 -67.29
C GLU A 10 29.42 -9.36 -66.78
N GLN A 11 29.15 -9.24 -65.46
CA GLN A 11 29.18 -8.03 -64.58
C GLN A 11 28.61 -6.74 -65.24
N SER A 12 27.71 -5.90 -64.68
CA SER A 12 27.35 -5.45 -63.31
C SER A 12 26.01 -4.66 -63.38
N ALA A 13 25.21 -4.45 -62.31
CA ALA A 13 25.33 -3.29 -61.42
C ALA A 13 24.48 -3.40 -60.12
N HIS A 14 25.05 -2.86 -59.04
CA HIS A 14 24.71 -2.82 -57.59
C HIS A 14 23.49 -1.94 -57.20
N GLY A 15 22.95 -1.91 -55.96
CA GLY A 15 23.42 -2.31 -54.60
C GLY A 15 22.22 -2.58 -53.64
N ASP A 16 22.35 -2.94 -52.36
CA ASP A 16 23.41 -2.77 -51.36
C ASP A 16 23.52 -4.01 -50.44
N SER A 17 24.72 -4.17 -49.86
CA SER A 17 25.30 -5.29 -49.10
C SER A 17 24.47 -5.95 -47.97
N ALA A 18 24.39 -7.30 -47.99
CA ALA A 18 24.11 -8.16 -46.84
C ALA A 18 25.24 -9.21 -46.71
N SER A 19 26.14 -9.02 -45.74
CA SER A 19 27.30 -9.88 -45.51
C SER A 19 26.97 -11.11 -44.66
N GLY A 20 27.31 -12.30 -45.16
CA GLY A 20 27.82 -13.43 -44.38
C GLY A 20 26.93 -14.10 -43.31
N TYR A 21 25.73 -14.59 -43.64
CA TYR A 21 25.00 -15.50 -42.74
C TYR A 21 25.24 -16.97 -43.09
N ASP A 22 25.99 -17.68 -42.25
CA ASP A 22 26.08 -19.15 -42.26
C ASP A 22 25.24 -19.71 -41.08
N PRO A 23 24.13 -20.44 -41.34
CA PRO A 23 23.29 -21.04 -40.30
C PRO A 23 24.02 -22.03 -39.38
N ASN A 24 25.17 -22.55 -39.81
CA ASN A 24 25.98 -23.51 -39.05
C ASN A 24 27.11 -22.86 -38.25
N TYR A 25 27.35 -21.56 -38.44
CA TYR A 25 28.33 -20.80 -37.68
C TYR A 25 27.74 -20.36 -36.33
N VAL A 26 28.35 -20.80 -35.23
CA VAL A 26 27.94 -20.46 -33.86
C VAL A 26 28.95 -19.47 -33.26
N PRO A 27 28.58 -18.20 -33.03
CA PRO A 27 29.46 -17.23 -32.35
C PRO A 27 29.83 -17.68 -30.93
N ASP A 28 31.03 -17.33 -30.45
CA ASP A 28 31.51 -17.70 -29.11
C ASP A 28 30.60 -17.21 -27.97
N SER A 29 29.93 -16.08 -28.18
CA SER A 29 28.92 -15.55 -27.25
C SER A 29 27.68 -16.47 -27.15
N VAL A 30 27.22 -17.02 -28.26
CA VAL A 30 26.10 -17.99 -28.32
C VAL A 30 26.53 -19.33 -27.75
N LYS A 31 27.74 -19.80 -28.06
CA LYS A 31 28.28 -21.04 -27.50
C LYS A 31 28.37 -20.98 -25.97
N SER A 32 28.92 -19.88 -25.44
CA SER A 32 29.02 -19.67 -23.99
C SER A 32 27.64 -19.60 -23.33
N PHE A 33 26.68 -18.92 -23.99
CA PHE A 33 25.30 -18.84 -23.53
C PHE A 33 24.62 -20.21 -23.46
N VAL A 34 24.69 -21.00 -24.53
CA VAL A 34 24.02 -22.31 -24.61
C VAL A 34 24.61 -23.30 -23.59
N VAL A 35 25.93 -23.41 -23.49
CA VAL A 35 26.59 -24.32 -22.52
C VAL A 35 26.24 -23.92 -21.08
N HIS A 36 26.21 -22.61 -20.80
CA HIS A 36 25.86 -22.14 -19.47
C HIS A 36 24.38 -22.39 -19.15
N MET A 37 23.48 -22.13 -20.10
CA MET A 37 22.04 -22.36 -19.93
C MET A 37 21.73 -23.85 -19.74
N TYR A 38 22.39 -24.73 -20.50
CA TYR A 38 22.27 -26.18 -20.36
C TYR A 38 22.67 -26.66 -18.96
N ARG A 39 23.80 -26.15 -18.42
CA ARG A 39 24.26 -26.46 -17.06
C ARG A 39 23.23 -26.01 -16.01
N GLN A 40 22.74 -24.76 -16.11
CA GLN A 40 21.80 -24.21 -15.13
C GLN A 40 20.44 -24.93 -15.13
N ILE A 41 19.96 -25.40 -16.29
CA ILE A 41 18.73 -26.22 -16.38
C ILE A 41 18.92 -27.56 -15.66
N ARG A 42 20.08 -28.21 -15.79
CA ARG A 42 20.39 -29.47 -15.07
C ARG A 42 20.56 -29.26 -13.56
N GLU A 43 21.13 -28.13 -13.17
CA GLU A 43 21.30 -27.72 -11.76
C GLU A 43 19.99 -27.18 -11.13
N LYS A 44 18.91 -27.04 -11.91
CA LYS A 44 17.60 -26.48 -11.49
C LYS A 44 17.69 -25.06 -10.92
N ASN A 45 18.62 -24.24 -11.40
CA ASN A 45 18.77 -22.87 -10.94
C ASN A 45 17.82 -21.92 -11.67
N VAL A 46 16.59 -21.80 -11.16
CA VAL A 46 15.52 -21.00 -11.78
C VAL A 46 15.89 -19.51 -11.92
N TYR A 47 16.62 -18.94 -10.95
CA TYR A 47 16.97 -17.51 -10.97
C TYR A 47 17.91 -17.18 -12.13
N GLU A 48 18.98 -17.96 -12.30
CA GLU A 48 19.95 -17.74 -13.38
C GLU A 48 19.31 -18.01 -14.74
N ILE A 49 18.49 -19.05 -14.87
CA ILE A 49 17.73 -19.32 -16.10
C ILE A 49 16.83 -18.14 -16.45
N HIS A 50 16.14 -17.54 -15.48
CA HIS A 50 15.29 -16.38 -15.70
C HIS A 50 16.10 -15.17 -16.18
N GLN A 51 17.23 -14.87 -15.55
CA GLN A 51 18.10 -13.77 -15.96
C GLN A 51 18.68 -13.97 -17.36
N MET A 52 19.12 -15.19 -17.66
CA MET A 52 19.63 -15.56 -18.99
C MET A 52 18.54 -15.43 -20.06
N TYR A 53 17.33 -15.89 -19.77
CA TYR A 53 16.20 -15.87 -20.71
C TYR A 53 15.67 -14.44 -20.96
N GLU A 54 15.51 -13.60 -19.93
CA GLU A 54 14.98 -12.23 -20.11
C GLU A 54 16.03 -11.23 -20.57
N THR A 55 17.25 -11.29 -20.03
CA THR A 55 18.27 -10.25 -20.23
C THR A 55 19.31 -10.67 -21.26
N SER A 56 19.96 -11.81 -21.05
CA SER A 56 21.09 -12.22 -21.89
C SER A 56 20.64 -12.61 -23.31
N PHE A 57 19.53 -13.34 -23.44
CA PHE A 57 18.98 -13.74 -24.73
C PHE A 57 18.55 -12.51 -25.57
N GLN A 58 17.89 -11.53 -24.95
CA GLN A 58 17.49 -10.30 -25.65
C GLN A 58 18.70 -9.45 -26.04
N SER A 59 19.68 -9.30 -25.15
CA SER A 59 20.91 -8.54 -25.44
C SER A 59 21.71 -9.15 -26.60
N ILE A 60 21.84 -10.48 -26.65
CA ILE A 60 22.52 -11.18 -27.74
C ILE A 60 21.72 -11.05 -29.04
N SER A 61 20.39 -11.19 -28.96
CA SER A 61 19.49 -11.03 -30.11
C SER A 61 19.58 -9.63 -30.71
N ASP A 62 19.61 -8.57 -29.89
CA ASP A 62 19.76 -7.18 -30.33
C ASP A 62 21.13 -6.89 -30.94
N ARG A 63 22.19 -7.51 -30.41
CA ARG A 63 23.57 -7.21 -30.80
C ARG A 63 24.01 -7.95 -32.07
N PHE A 64 23.56 -9.18 -32.28
CA PHE A 64 24.09 -10.04 -33.35
C PHE A 64 23.02 -10.59 -34.30
N PHE A 65 21.76 -10.67 -33.89
CA PHE A 65 20.70 -11.39 -34.62
C PHE A 65 19.47 -10.52 -34.87
N LYS A 66 19.66 -9.21 -35.12
CA LYS A 66 18.56 -8.26 -35.29
C LYS A 66 17.70 -8.57 -36.53
N ASP A 67 18.36 -8.82 -37.66
CA ASP A 67 17.73 -9.06 -38.97
C ASP A 67 17.96 -10.50 -39.49
N VAL A 68 18.48 -11.37 -38.62
CA VAL A 68 19.00 -12.70 -38.98
C VAL A 68 18.56 -13.73 -37.91
N PRO A 69 18.20 -14.97 -38.27
CA PRO A 69 17.83 -15.99 -37.28
C PRO A 69 19.06 -16.47 -36.47
N TRP A 70 18.79 -16.95 -35.26
CA TRP A 70 19.81 -17.61 -34.43
C TRP A 70 20.40 -18.86 -35.13
N PRO A 71 21.58 -19.36 -34.71
CA PRO A 71 22.19 -20.55 -35.29
C PRO A 71 21.28 -21.79 -35.22
N SER A 72 21.42 -22.69 -36.18
CA SER A 72 20.62 -23.91 -36.29
C SER A 72 20.82 -24.83 -35.07
N VAL A 73 19.80 -25.63 -34.77
CA VAL A 73 19.83 -26.52 -33.60
C VAL A 73 20.85 -27.64 -33.80
N ASP A 74 21.04 -28.10 -35.04
CA ASP A 74 22.03 -29.12 -35.38
C ASP A 74 23.48 -28.62 -35.13
N ALA A 75 23.73 -27.32 -35.32
CA ALA A 75 25.02 -26.71 -35.02
C ALA A 75 25.28 -26.55 -33.52
N VAL A 76 24.22 -26.41 -32.71
CA VAL A 76 24.31 -26.20 -31.26
C VAL A 76 24.27 -27.51 -30.46
N ALA A 77 23.61 -28.55 -30.99
CA ALA A 77 23.41 -29.84 -30.34
C ALA A 77 24.73 -30.51 -29.89
N THR A 78 25.81 -30.32 -30.67
CA THR A 78 27.15 -30.83 -30.37
C THR A 78 27.76 -30.27 -29.09
N TYR A 79 27.30 -29.10 -28.61
CA TYR A 79 27.80 -28.45 -27.39
C TYR A 79 27.03 -28.82 -26.11
N VAL A 80 25.92 -29.55 -26.23
CA VAL A 80 24.98 -29.86 -25.13
C VAL A 80 24.67 -31.35 -25.03
N ASP A 81 25.68 -32.18 -25.29
CA ASP A 81 25.60 -33.65 -25.24
C ASP A 81 24.48 -34.27 -26.11
N ASN A 82 23.99 -33.55 -27.14
CA ASN A 82 22.81 -33.92 -27.93
C ASN A 82 21.54 -34.19 -27.09
N ASP A 83 21.37 -33.49 -25.97
CA ASP A 83 20.18 -33.62 -25.13
C ASP A 83 18.90 -33.22 -25.90
N HIS A 84 18.04 -34.20 -26.13
CA HIS A 84 16.82 -34.04 -26.92
C HIS A 84 15.87 -32.98 -26.33
N VAL A 85 15.74 -32.91 -24.99
CA VAL A 85 14.82 -31.98 -24.33
C VAL A 85 15.34 -30.54 -24.44
N PHE A 86 16.64 -30.34 -24.20
CA PHE A 86 17.26 -29.02 -24.35
C PHE A 86 17.22 -28.53 -25.80
N CYS A 87 17.44 -29.41 -26.78
CA CYS A 87 17.32 -29.06 -28.20
C CYS A 87 15.90 -28.60 -28.58
N LEU A 88 14.84 -29.20 -28.01
CA LEU A 88 13.46 -28.76 -28.21
C LEU A 88 13.18 -27.40 -27.55
N LEU A 89 13.74 -27.14 -26.37
CA LEU A 89 13.65 -25.83 -25.69
C LEU A 89 14.40 -24.73 -26.46
N TYR A 90 15.58 -25.04 -26.99
CA TYR A 90 16.34 -24.10 -27.83
C TYR A 90 15.62 -23.83 -29.16
N ARG A 91 15.02 -24.86 -29.78
CA ARG A 91 14.14 -24.69 -30.96
C ARG A 91 12.98 -23.75 -30.67
N GLU A 92 12.35 -23.89 -29.51
CA GLU A 92 11.25 -23.03 -29.09
C GLU A 92 11.69 -21.55 -29.02
N MET A 93 12.81 -21.26 -28.35
CA MET A 93 13.39 -19.91 -28.31
C MET A 93 13.75 -19.37 -29.71
N TRP A 94 14.25 -20.24 -30.59
CA TRP A 94 14.57 -19.90 -31.97
C TRP A 94 13.31 -19.48 -32.75
N PHE A 95 12.22 -20.25 -32.66
CA PHE A 95 10.95 -19.89 -33.29
C PHE A 95 10.35 -18.61 -32.71
N ARG A 96 10.45 -18.40 -31.39
CA ARG A 96 9.98 -17.17 -30.75
C ARG A 96 10.68 -15.93 -31.29
N HIS A 97 12.01 -15.98 -31.44
CA HIS A 97 12.78 -14.91 -32.09
C HIS A 97 12.36 -14.68 -33.54
N LEU A 98 12.16 -15.78 -34.29
CA LEU A 98 11.71 -15.73 -35.68
C LEU A 98 10.36 -15.02 -35.82
N TYR A 99 9.37 -15.33 -34.98
CA TYR A 99 8.05 -14.70 -35.04
C TYR A 99 8.03 -13.27 -34.49
N ALA A 100 8.93 -12.94 -33.55
CA ALA A 100 9.01 -11.60 -32.98
C ALA A 100 9.68 -10.58 -33.90
N ARG A 101 10.72 -10.98 -34.66
CA ARG A 101 11.55 -10.05 -35.45
C ARG A 101 11.53 -10.27 -36.94
N LEU A 102 11.24 -11.49 -37.40
CA LEU A 102 11.28 -11.88 -38.81
C LEU A 102 9.90 -12.30 -39.31
N SER A 103 9.78 -12.53 -40.62
CA SER A 103 8.55 -13.05 -41.23
C SER A 103 8.70 -14.55 -41.52
N PRO A 104 8.01 -15.45 -40.79
CA PRO A 104 8.21 -16.89 -40.94
C PRO A 104 7.56 -17.42 -42.23
N THR A 105 8.31 -18.27 -42.92
CA THR A 105 7.87 -19.02 -44.12
C THR A 105 6.88 -20.13 -43.77
N LEU A 106 6.11 -20.63 -44.74
CA LEU A 106 5.14 -21.72 -44.52
C LEU A 106 5.79 -22.97 -43.90
N LYS A 107 6.97 -23.36 -44.38
CA LYS A 107 7.72 -24.50 -43.83
C LYS A 107 8.11 -24.29 -42.37
N GLN A 108 8.64 -23.11 -42.02
CA GLN A 108 8.99 -22.77 -40.62
C GLN A 108 7.77 -22.75 -39.69
N ARG A 109 6.58 -22.39 -40.19
CA ARG A 109 5.32 -22.44 -39.42
C ARG A 109 4.90 -23.88 -39.09
N ILE A 110 5.17 -24.82 -40.00
CA ILE A 110 4.90 -26.26 -39.81
C ILE A 110 5.97 -26.86 -38.89
N ASP A 111 7.24 -26.58 -39.12
CA ASP A 111 8.34 -27.05 -38.26
C ASP A 111 8.16 -26.59 -36.80
N SER A 112 7.59 -25.39 -36.60
CA SER A 112 7.23 -24.89 -35.27
C SER A 112 6.11 -25.70 -34.61
N TRP A 113 5.06 -26.06 -35.37
CA TRP A 113 3.98 -26.93 -34.88
C TRP A 113 4.52 -28.28 -34.42
N ASP A 114 5.37 -28.90 -35.24
CA ASP A 114 5.98 -30.20 -34.91
C ASP A 114 6.88 -30.08 -33.68
N ASN A 115 7.61 -28.97 -33.52
CA ASN A 115 8.41 -28.73 -32.32
C ASN A 115 7.56 -28.64 -31.05
N TYR A 116 6.46 -27.87 -31.06
CA TYR A 116 5.55 -27.78 -29.92
C TYR A 116 4.85 -29.10 -29.61
N CYS A 117 4.42 -29.85 -30.64
CA CYS A 117 3.84 -31.18 -30.45
C CYS A 117 4.83 -32.13 -29.77
N ASN A 118 6.09 -32.18 -30.24
CA ASN A 118 7.13 -32.99 -29.64
C ASN A 118 7.44 -32.55 -28.20
N LEU A 119 7.55 -31.23 -27.96
CA LEU A 119 7.82 -30.68 -26.63
C LEU A 119 6.68 -31.03 -25.64
N PHE A 120 5.42 -30.81 -26.01
CA PHE A 120 4.29 -31.16 -25.16
C PHE A 120 4.13 -32.67 -25.00
N GLN A 121 4.43 -33.47 -26.02
CA GLN A 121 4.41 -34.93 -25.89
C GLN A 121 5.46 -35.43 -24.89
N VAL A 122 6.67 -34.85 -24.91
CA VAL A 122 7.72 -35.12 -23.91
C VAL A 122 7.27 -34.72 -22.51
N VAL A 123 6.59 -33.58 -22.36
CA VAL A 123 6.05 -33.13 -21.06
C VAL A 123 4.91 -34.02 -20.57
N LEU A 124 4.06 -34.52 -21.46
CA LEU A 124 2.91 -35.36 -21.13
C LEU A 124 3.27 -36.82 -20.79
N HIS A 125 4.35 -37.35 -21.39
CA HIS A 125 4.74 -38.76 -21.24
C HIS A 125 6.06 -38.97 -20.48
N GLY A 126 6.89 -37.94 -20.36
CA GLY A 126 8.20 -38.01 -19.71
C GLY A 126 8.18 -37.56 -18.25
N VAL A 127 9.02 -38.19 -17.42
CA VAL A 127 9.34 -37.68 -16.07
C VAL A 127 10.28 -36.48 -16.24
N VAL A 128 9.71 -35.34 -16.58
CA VAL A 128 10.46 -34.10 -16.81
C VAL A 128 10.97 -33.59 -15.46
N ASN A 129 12.22 -33.92 -15.11
CA ASN A 129 12.84 -33.54 -13.84
C ASN A 129 13.65 -32.23 -13.95
N MET A 130 13.00 -31.15 -14.41
CA MET A 130 13.61 -29.82 -14.52
C MET A 130 12.71 -28.76 -13.89
N GLN A 131 13.29 -27.65 -13.46
CA GLN A 131 12.55 -26.47 -13.03
C GLN A 131 12.80 -25.32 -14.00
N LEU A 132 11.73 -24.75 -14.56
CA LEU A 132 11.81 -23.63 -15.50
C LEU A 132 11.12 -22.39 -14.93
N PRO A 133 11.58 -21.17 -15.26
CA PRO A 133 10.91 -19.95 -14.83
C PRO A 133 9.47 -19.87 -15.33
N ASN A 134 8.54 -19.45 -14.46
CA ASN A 134 7.13 -19.25 -14.80
C ASN A 134 6.92 -18.32 -16.01
N GLN A 135 7.77 -17.31 -16.19
CA GLN A 135 7.76 -16.44 -17.37
C GLN A 135 7.94 -17.24 -18.67
N TRP A 136 8.93 -18.13 -18.71
CA TRP A 136 9.21 -18.92 -19.91
C TRP A 136 8.09 -19.93 -20.18
N LEU A 137 7.55 -20.57 -19.14
CA LEU A 137 6.41 -21.49 -19.26
C LEU A 137 5.14 -20.79 -19.75
N TRP A 138 4.87 -19.57 -19.28
CA TRP A 138 3.78 -18.74 -19.81
C TRP A 138 4.01 -18.41 -21.28
N ASP A 139 5.20 -17.94 -21.63
CA ASP A 139 5.53 -17.56 -23.01
C ASP A 139 5.37 -18.73 -23.97
N MET A 140 5.66 -19.98 -23.55
CA MET A 140 5.45 -21.17 -24.38
C MET A 140 3.96 -21.35 -24.73
N VAL A 141 3.07 -21.17 -23.77
CA VAL A 141 1.62 -21.31 -23.99
C VAL A 141 1.07 -20.13 -24.77
N ASP A 142 1.49 -18.90 -24.45
CA ASP A 142 1.01 -17.68 -25.11
C ASP A 142 1.48 -17.61 -26.57
N GLU A 143 2.72 -18.02 -26.84
CA GLU A 143 3.30 -18.12 -28.18
C GLU A 143 2.65 -19.27 -28.98
N PHE A 144 2.39 -20.42 -28.37
CA PHE A 144 1.65 -21.51 -29.02
C PHE A 144 0.28 -21.03 -29.53
N VAL A 145 -0.48 -20.31 -28.71
CA VAL A 145 -1.77 -19.73 -29.12
C VAL A 145 -1.60 -18.58 -30.14
N TYR A 146 -0.54 -17.79 -30.03
CA TYR A 146 -0.25 -16.73 -31.00
C TYR A 146 0.12 -17.29 -32.38
N GLN A 147 0.94 -18.34 -32.45
CA GLN A 147 1.34 -18.97 -33.71
C GLN A 147 0.15 -19.65 -34.39
N PHE A 148 -0.71 -20.31 -33.62
CA PHE A 148 -2.01 -20.79 -34.10
C PHE A 148 -2.83 -19.66 -34.72
N GLN A 149 -3.01 -18.55 -34.01
CA GLN A 149 -3.74 -17.38 -34.49
C GLN A 149 -3.11 -16.78 -35.76
N SER A 150 -1.78 -16.67 -35.79
CA SER A 150 -1.00 -16.18 -36.93
C SER A 150 -1.15 -17.08 -38.15
N PHE A 151 -1.14 -18.41 -37.95
CA PHE A 151 -1.35 -19.39 -39.00
C PHE A 151 -2.78 -19.35 -39.55
N CYS A 152 -3.80 -19.28 -38.70
CA CYS A 152 -5.20 -19.12 -39.15
C CYS A 152 -5.39 -17.85 -39.98
N GLN A 153 -4.81 -16.72 -39.54
CA GLN A 153 -4.86 -15.46 -40.28
C GLN A 153 -4.10 -15.52 -41.60
N TYR A 154 -2.94 -16.18 -41.63
CA TYR A 154 -2.18 -16.42 -42.85
C TYR A 154 -2.98 -17.32 -43.80
N ARG A 155 -3.54 -18.44 -43.34
CA ARG A 155 -4.38 -19.37 -44.12
C ARG A 155 -5.54 -18.66 -44.78
N ALA A 156 -6.25 -17.79 -44.05
CA ALA A 156 -7.44 -17.08 -44.53
C ALA A 156 -7.17 -15.86 -45.44
N LYS A 157 -5.91 -15.40 -45.59
CA LYS A 157 -5.54 -14.35 -46.56
C LYS A 157 -5.15 -14.98 -47.90
N MET A 158 -6.06 -14.99 -48.87
CA MET A 158 -5.82 -15.58 -50.21
C MET A 158 -5.28 -14.61 -51.27
N LYS A 159 -5.43 -13.30 -51.07
CA LYS A 159 -5.20 -12.25 -52.09
C LYS A 159 -3.77 -12.21 -52.69
N ASN A 160 -2.75 -12.71 -51.98
CA ASN A 160 -1.33 -12.57 -52.36
C ASN A 160 -0.58 -13.92 -52.43
N LYS A 161 -1.27 -15.07 -52.52
CA LYS A 161 -0.63 -16.39 -52.47
C LYS A 161 -0.43 -17.00 -53.85
N THR A 162 0.70 -17.69 -54.04
CA THR A 162 1.02 -18.44 -55.26
C THR A 162 0.30 -19.80 -55.30
N GLU A 163 0.05 -20.36 -56.48
CA GLU A 163 -0.59 -21.69 -56.64
C GLU A 163 0.20 -22.81 -55.93
N GLN A 164 1.54 -22.70 -55.87
CA GLN A 164 2.41 -23.62 -55.14
C GLN A 164 2.21 -23.56 -53.62
N GLU A 165 2.03 -22.36 -53.04
CA GLU A 165 1.72 -22.19 -51.62
C GLU A 165 0.32 -22.70 -51.27
N ILE A 166 -0.64 -22.58 -52.20
CA ILE A 166 -2.00 -23.12 -52.03
C ILE A 166 -1.97 -24.66 -52.05
N ALA A 167 -1.16 -25.28 -52.92
CA ALA A 167 -0.96 -26.73 -52.95
C ALA A 167 -0.29 -27.25 -51.67
N LEU A 168 0.72 -26.54 -51.15
CA LEU A 168 1.36 -26.87 -49.86
C LEU A 168 0.39 -26.71 -48.68
N LEU A 169 -0.47 -25.69 -48.67
CA LEU A 169 -1.51 -25.53 -47.65
C LEU A 169 -2.55 -26.66 -47.68
N ARG A 170 -2.88 -27.21 -48.85
CA ARG A 170 -3.74 -28.38 -49.00
C ARG A 170 -3.06 -29.67 -48.49
N GLN A 171 -1.74 -29.78 -48.62
CA GLN A 171 -0.97 -30.95 -48.14
C GLN A 171 -0.84 -30.97 -46.60
N TYR A 172 -0.74 -29.80 -45.96
CA TYR A 172 -0.50 -29.66 -44.52
C TYR A 172 -1.72 -29.10 -43.74
N ASP A 173 -2.95 -29.40 -44.16
CA ASP A 173 -4.18 -28.88 -43.52
C ASP A 173 -4.37 -29.35 -42.05
N GLN A 174 -3.61 -30.37 -41.63
CA GLN A 174 -3.61 -30.87 -40.25
C GLN A 174 -2.73 -30.06 -39.28
N ALA A 175 -1.76 -29.29 -39.79
CA ALA A 175 -0.90 -28.45 -38.94
C ALA A 175 -1.71 -27.28 -38.37
N TRP A 176 -1.55 -27.00 -37.07
CA TRP A 176 -2.31 -25.95 -36.37
C TRP A 176 -3.84 -26.07 -36.50
N ASN A 177 -4.37 -27.30 -36.56
CA ASN A 177 -5.81 -27.54 -36.50
C ASN A 177 -6.38 -27.12 -35.13
N VAL A 178 -7.57 -26.51 -35.11
CA VAL A 178 -8.32 -26.13 -33.90
C VAL A 178 -8.44 -27.31 -32.94
N TYR A 179 -8.80 -28.49 -33.43
CA TYR A 179 -8.93 -29.70 -32.61
C TYR A 179 -7.59 -30.15 -32.03
N GLY A 180 -6.50 -30.04 -32.80
CA GLY A 180 -5.16 -30.38 -32.32
C GLY A 180 -4.72 -29.46 -31.19
N VAL A 181 -4.86 -28.14 -31.37
CA VAL A 181 -4.51 -27.12 -30.37
C VAL A 181 -5.33 -27.29 -29.10
N LEU A 182 -6.65 -27.48 -29.21
CA LEU A 182 -7.52 -27.70 -28.06
C LEU A 182 -7.17 -29.02 -27.33
N ASN A 183 -6.91 -30.11 -28.08
CA ASN A 183 -6.56 -31.40 -27.49
C ASN A 183 -5.25 -31.35 -26.71
N TYR A 184 -4.20 -30.69 -27.22
CA TYR A 184 -2.94 -30.58 -26.50
C TYR A 184 -3.07 -29.73 -25.23
N LEU A 185 -3.77 -28.59 -25.31
CA LEU A 185 -4.02 -27.76 -24.13
C LEU A 185 -4.87 -28.49 -23.09
N GLN A 186 -5.92 -29.19 -23.52
CA GLN A 186 -6.77 -30.00 -22.64
C GLN A 186 -6.01 -31.18 -22.03
N ALA A 187 -5.16 -31.86 -22.81
CA ALA A 187 -4.32 -32.95 -22.32
C ALA A 187 -3.33 -32.48 -21.25
N LEU A 188 -2.75 -31.28 -21.39
CA LEU A 188 -1.89 -30.66 -20.36
C LEU A 188 -2.67 -30.37 -19.07
N VAL A 189 -3.92 -29.90 -19.18
CA VAL A 189 -4.80 -29.68 -18.01
C VAL A 189 -5.17 -30.99 -17.33
N GLU A 190 -5.55 -32.03 -18.09
CA GLU A 190 -5.96 -33.31 -17.53
C GLU A 190 -4.81 -34.08 -16.89
N LYS A 191 -3.64 -34.14 -17.55
CA LYS A 191 -2.46 -34.85 -17.02
C LYS A 191 -1.80 -34.15 -15.84
N SER A 192 -1.88 -32.83 -15.78
CA SER A 192 -1.33 -32.07 -14.64
C SER A 192 -2.16 -32.22 -13.36
N SER A 193 -3.39 -32.75 -13.44
CA SER A 193 -4.36 -32.83 -12.32
C SER A 193 -4.60 -31.48 -11.65
N ILE A 194 -4.37 -30.37 -12.38
CA ILE A 194 -4.37 -29.01 -11.81
C ILE A 194 -5.74 -28.61 -11.26
N ILE A 195 -6.82 -29.09 -11.87
CA ILE A 195 -8.19 -28.81 -11.38
C ILE A 195 -8.39 -29.40 -9.98
N GLN A 196 -7.90 -30.62 -9.73
CA GLN A 196 -7.98 -31.27 -8.42
C GLN A 196 -7.10 -30.57 -7.39
N ILE A 197 -5.89 -30.15 -7.79
CA ILE A 197 -4.96 -29.38 -6.95
C ILE A 197 -5.60 -28.07 -6.50
N LEU A 198 -6.23 -27.32 -7.42
CA LEU A 198 -6.92 -26.06 -7.12
C LEU A 198 -8.20 -26.27 -6.28
N GLU A 199 -8.86 -27.42 -6.40
CA GLU A 199 -10.00 -27.79 -5.53
C GLU A 199 -9.53 -28.14 -4.11
N GLN A 200 -8.46 -28.93 -3.98
CA GLN A 200 -7.85 -29.27 -2.68
C GLN A 200 -7.26 -28.05 -1.96
N GLU A 201 -6.77 -27.06 -2.71
CA GLU A 201 -6.33 -25.78 -2.17
C GLU A 201 -7.50 -24.97 -1.58
N LYS A 202 -8.69 -25.01 -2.19
CA LYS A 202 -9.90 -24.39 -1.62
C LYS A 202 -10.32 -25.06 -0.31
N GLU A 203 -9.96 -26.33 -0.11
CA GLU A 203 -10.18 -27.09 1.12
C GLU A 203 -9.02 -26.99 2.13
N GLY A 204 -7.94 -26.27 1.79
CA GLY A 204 -6.77 -26.03 2.65
C GLY A 204 -5.76 -27.17 2.73
N LEU A 205 -5.82 -28.15 1.82
CA LEU A 205 -4.98 -29.36 1.82
C LEU A 205 -3.67 -29.21 1.04
N GLU A 206 -3.62 -28.31 0.06
CA GLU A 206 -2.42 -28.04 -0.76
C GLU A 206 -2.15 -26.53 -0.91
N GLN A 207 -0.89 -26.15 -1.14
CA GLN A 207 -0.42 -24.75 -1.23
C GLN A 207 0.19 -24.44 -2.60
N PHE A 208 -0.56 -24.67 -3.68
CA PHE A 208 -0.04 -24.50 -5.05
C PHE A 208 0.11 -23.03 -5.47
N THR A 209 -0.87 -22.17 -5.18
CA THR A 209 -0.79 -20.74 -5.52
C THR A 209 0.14 -19.97 -4.59
N ALA A 210 0.30 -20.41 -3.35
CA ALA A 210 1.19 -19.77 -2.36
C ALA A 210 2.68 -19.96 -2.68
N THR A 211 3.06 -21.04 -3.39
CA THR A 211 4.45 -21.29 -3.82
C THR A 211 4.72 -20.81 -5.26
N ASP A 212 3.82 -20.03 -5.86
CA ASP A 212 3.86 -19.65 -7.27
C ASP A 212 4.00 -20.87 -8.22
N GLY A 213 3.51 -22.04 -7.81
CA GLY A 213 3.62 -23.29 -8.56
C GLY A 213 5.00 -23.96 -8.52
N TYR A 214 5.98 -23.44 -7.75
CA TYR A 214 7.27 -24.08 -7.56
C TYR A 214 7.22 -25.14 -6.44
N ASP A 215 7.99 -26.21 -6.65
CA ASP A 215 8.14 -27.28 -5.68
C ASP A 215 9.51 -27.16 -4.98
N TYR A 216 9.50 -26.62 -3.76
CA TYR A 216 10.69 -26.44 -2.94
C TYR A 216 11.27 -27.75 -2.38
N SER A 217 10.57 -28.89 -2.56
CA SER A 217 11.08 -30.22 -2.22
C SER A 217 11.97 -30.85 -3.31
N GLY A 218 12.21 -30.11 -4.40
CA GLY A 218 13.07 -30.52 -5.51
C GLY A 218 12.35 -31.18 -6.69
N GLY A 219 11.01 -31.19 -6.69
CA GLY A 219 10.19 -31.67 -7.80
C GLY A 219 10.17 -30.73 -9.01
N SER A 220 9.45 -31.14 -10.06
CA SER A 220 9.32 -30.37 -11.31
C SER A 220 8.08 -29.47 -11.28
N ASN A 221 8.25 -28.19 -11.62
CA ASN A 221 7.13 -27.25 -11.74
C ASN A 221 6.49 -27.25 -13.14
N VAL A 222 7.18 -27.80 -14.15
CA VAL A 222 6.85 -27.63 -15.57
C VAL A 222 5.45 -28.14 -15.91
N LEU A 223 5.11 -29.37 -15.56
CA LEU A 223 3.80 -29.95 -15.93
C LEU A 223 2.63 -29.25 -15.23
N LYS A 224 2.76 -28.97 -13.92
CA LYS A 224 1.70 -28.33 -13.13
C LYS A 224 1.45 -26.89 -13.57
N VAL A 225 2.52 -26.11 -13.76
CA VAL A 225 2.43 -24.71 -14.19
C VAL A 225 2.00 -24.60 -15.65
N LEU A 226 2.46 -25.48 -16.55
CA LEU A 226 1.95 -25.54 -17.93
C LEU A 226 0.46 -25.92 -17.98
N GLY A 227 0.01 -26.85 -17.14
CA GLY A 227 -1.41 -27.17 -17.00
C GLY A 227 -2.23 -25.95 -16.58
N TYR A 228 -1.74 -25.21 -15.57
CA TYR A 228 -2.38 -23.98 -15.11
C TYR A 228 -2.45 -22.90 -16.20
N PHE A 229 -1.35 -22.60 -16.90
CA PHE A 229 -1.35 -21.64 -18.00
C PHE A 229 -2.14 -22.13 -19.23
N SER A 230 -2.23 -23.45 -19.44
CA SER A 230 -3.07 -24.03 -20.51
C SER A 230 -4.55 -23.74 -20.31
N MET A 231 -5.04 -23.62 -19.07
CA MET A 231 -6.42 -23.16 -18.80
C MET A 231 -6.66 -21.73 -19.31
N ILE A 232 -5.67 -20.85 -19.14
CA ILE A 232 -5.70 -19.47 -19.65
C ILE A 232 -5.59 -19.46 -21.18
N GLY A 233 -4.74 -20.34 -21.73
CA GLY A 233 -4.64 -20.57 -23.18
C GLY A 233 -5.97 -21.02 -23.79
N LEU A 234 -6.68 -21.95 -23.15
CA LEU A 234 -8.01 -22.42 -23.56
C LEU A 234 -9.03 -21.27 -23.55
N LEU A 235 -9.07 -20.45 -22.49
CA LEU A 235 -9.90 -19.24 -22.46
C LEU A 235 -9.62 -18.34 -23.67
N ARG A 236 -8.34 -18.09 -23.98
CA ARG A 236 -7.93 -17.27 -25.13
C ARG A 236 -8.40 -17.88 -26.45
N VAL A 237 -8.16 -19.18 -26.68
CA VAL A 237 -8.57 -19.87 -27.91
C VAL A 237 -10.10 -19.84 -28.08
N HIS A 238 -10.86 -20.13 -27.03
CA HIS A 238 -12.32 -20.06 -27.06
C HIS A 238 -12.85 -18.64 -27.33
N CYS A 239 -12.22 -17.61 -26.76
CA CYS A 239 -12.53 -16.21 -27.10
C CYS A 239 -12.21 -15.86 -28.56
N LEU A 240 -11.14 -16.41 -29.14
CA LEU A 240 -10.80 -16.20 -30.56
C LEU A 240 -11.81 -16.88 -31.50
N LEU A 241 -12.37 -18.02 -31.08
CA LEU A 241 -13.41 -18.76 -31.80
C LEU A 241 -14.83 -18.17 -31.60
N GLY A 242 -15.01 -17.31 -30.60
CA GLY A 242 -16.30 -16.71 -30.24
C GLY A 242 -17.18 -17.56 -29.32
N ASP A 243 -16.64 -18.62 -28.70
CA ASP A 243 -17.32 -19.42 -27.67
C ASP A 243 -16.94 -18.93 -26.26
N TYR A 244 -17.60 -17.86 -25.82
CA TYR A 244 -17.30 -17.25 -24.53
C TYR A 244 -17.73 -18.12 -23.34
N HIS A 245 -18.76 -18.95 -23.49
CA HIS A 245 -19.32 -19.72 -22.38
C HIS A 245 -18.39 -20.89 -22.00
N THR A 246 -17.88 -21.61 -22.99
CA THR A 246 -16.89 -22.66 -22.75
C THR A 246 -15.57 -22.07 -22.27
N GLY A 247 -15.14 -20.94 -22.83
CA GLY A 247 -13.95 -20.22 -22.36
C GLY A 247 -14.01 -19.85 -20.87
N LEU A 248 -15.15 -19.33 -20.40
CA LEU A 248 -15.33 -19.02 -18.97
C LEU A 248 -15.40 -20.26 -18.08
N LYS A 249 -15.92 -21.39 -18.58
CA LYS A 249 -15.90 -22.66 -17.84
C LYS A 249 -14.48 -23.17 -17.61
N CYS A 250 -13.59 -23.02 -18.59
CA CYS A 250 -12.19 -23.44 -18.46
C CYS A 250 -11.45 -22.73 -17.33
N ILE A 251 -11.81 -21.47 -17.02
CA ILE A 251 -11.14 -20.70 -15.97
C ILE A 251 -11.89 -20.72 -14.62
N LEU A 252 -13.09 -21.31 -14.56
CA LEU A 252 -13.90 -21.40 -13.33
C LEU A 252 -13.14 -21.97 -12.11
N PRO A 253 -12.23 -22.96 -12.25
CA PRO A 253 -11.49 -23.45 -11.09
C PRO A 253 -10.55 -22.40 -10.48
N ILE A 254 -10.07 -21.45 -11.28
CA ILE A 254 -9.15 -20.38 -10.87
C ILE A 254 -9.95 -19.22 -10.23
N ASP A 255 -9.64 -18.88 -8.98
CA ASP A 255 -10.23 -17.71 -8.32
C ASP A 255 -9.56 -16.40 -8.81
N ILE A 256 -10.18 -15.76 -9.81
CA ILE A 256 -9.72 -14.49 -10.39
C ILE A 256 -9.79 -13.32 -9.38
N THR A 257 -10.46 -13.50 -8.24
CA THR A 257 -10.57 -12.45 -7.21
C THR A 257 -9.40 -12.42 -6.23
N GLN A 258 -8.57 -13.47 -6.23
CA GLN A 258 -7.38 -13.65 -5.38
C GLN A 258 -6.09 -13.62 -6.21
N GLN A 259 -4.95 -13.45 -5.53
CA GLN A 259 -3.64 -13.54 -6.19
C GLN A 259 -3.32 -15.02 -6.44
N GLY A 260 -3.13 -15.39 -7.70
CA GLY A 260 -2.74 -16.75 -8.09
C GLY A 260 -1.49 -16.75 -8.97
N VAL A 261 -1.09 -17.92 -9.47
CA VAL A 261 0.12 -18.09 -10.30
C VAL A 261 0.09 -17.20 -11.56
N TYR A 262 -1.09 -16.89 -12.12
CA TYR A 262 -1.24 -15.94 -13.23
C TYR A 262 -0.91 -14.47 -12.87
N THR A 263 -0.83 -14.13 -11.59
CA THR A 263 -0.40 -12.78 -11.16
C THR A 263 1.12 -12.67 -11.04
N SER A 264 1.84 -13.80 -10.99
CA SER A 264 3.31 -13.83 -10.96
C SER A 264 3.93 -13.32 -12.27
N VAL A 265 3.26 -13.58 -13.40
CA VAL A 265 3.70 -13.15 -14.74
C VAL A 265 2.74 -12.07 -15.28
N ILE A 266 3.28 -10.89 -15.54
CA ILE A 266 2.51 -9.71 -15.98
C ILE A 266 1.74 -9.97 -17.28
N GLY A 267 2.41 -10.59 -18.26
CA GLY A 267 1.78 -10.96 -19.54
C GLY A 267 0.56 -11.86 -19.33
N SER A 268 0.67 -12.85 -18.45
CA SER A 268 -0.42 -13.76 -18.12
C SER A 268 -1.55 -13.05 -17.37
N HIS A 269 -1.23 -12.13 -16.47
CA HIS A 269 -2.21 -11.34 -15.73
C HIS A 269 -3.07 -10.47 -16.67
N ILE A 270 -2.41 -9.76 -17.59
CA ILE A 270 -3.07 -8.89 -18.57
C ILE A 270 -3.91 -9.72 -19.55
N THR A 271 -3.35 -10.79 -20.12
CA THR A 271 -4.04 -11.63 -21.10
C THR A 271 -5.26 -12.32 -20.49
N THR A 272 -5.16 -12.79 -19.25
CA THR A 272 -6.27 -13.41 -18.52
C THR A 272 -7.41 -12.44 -18.32
N ILE A 273 -7.13 -11.26 -17.73
CA ILE A 273 -8.18 -10.28 -17.44
C ILE A 273 -8.77 -9.68 -18.72
N TYR A 274 -7.97 -9.47 -19.75
CA TYR A 274 -8.45 -8.99 -21.05
C TYR A 274 -9.47 -9.95 -21.68
N HIS A 275 -9.14 -11.25 -21.80
CA HIS A 275 -10.05 -12.22 -22.41
C HIS A 275 -11.24 -12.57 -21.49
N TYR A 276 -11.03 -12.62 -20.17
CA TYR A 276 -12.10 -12.83 -19.20
C TYR A 276 -13.10 -11.66 -19.19
N GLY A 277 -12.60 -10.43 -19.14
CA GLY A 277 -13.41 -9.22 -19.22
C GLY A 277 -14.16 -9.10 -20.55
N PHE A 278 -13.50 -9.44 -21.66
CA PHE A 278 -14.13 -9.46 -22.99
C PHE A 278 -15.22 -10.54 -23.13
N ALA A 279 -14.98 -11.75 -22.61
CA ALA A 279 -15.99 -12.81 -22.59
C ALA A 279 -17.22 -12.40 -21.76
N ASN A 280 -16.99 -11.77 -20.60
CA ASN A 280 -18.06 -11.24 -19.75
C ASN A 280 -18.83 -10.10 -20.40
N LEU A 281 -18.15 -9.20 -21.15
CA LEU A 281 -18.80 -8.17 -21.96
C LEU A 281 -19.77 -8.80 -22.97
N MET A 282 -19.31 -9.80 -23.72
CA MET A 282 -20.11 -10.47 -24.75
C MET A 282 -21.25 -11.34 -24.18
N LEU A 283 -21.11 -11.80 -22.93
CA LEU A 283 -22.14 -12.55 -22.20
C LEU A 283 -23.05 -11.67 -21.32
N ARG A 284 -23.02 -10.34 -21.51
CA ARG A 284 -23.86 -9.35 -20.80
C ARG A 284 -23.58 -9.23 -19.29
N LYS A 285 -22.43 -9.72 -18.82
CA LYS A 285 -21.98 -9.59 -17.43
C LYS A 285 -21.14 -8.31 -17.24
N TYR A 286 -21.76 -7.16 -17.50
CA TYR A 286 -21.07 -5.87 -17.53
C TYR A 286 -20.45 -5.47 -16.18
N THR A 287 -21.12 -5.76 -15.07
CA THR A 287 -20.62 -5.45 -13.72
C THR A 287 -19.31 -6.19 -13.41
N GLU A 288 -19.19 -7.45 -13.81
CA GLU A 288 -17.96 -8.23 -13.62
C GLU A 288 -16.86 -7.71 -14.53
N ALA A 289 -17.17 -7.44 -15.81
CA ALA A 289 -16.22 -6.84 -16.76
C ALA A 289 -15.66 -5.50 -16.26
N ILE A 290 -16.51 -4.61 -15.73
CA ILE A 290 -16.08 -3.30 -15.16
C ILE A 290 -15.11 -3.49 -14.00
N ARG A 291 -15.41 -4.42 -13.06
CA ARG A 291 -14.54 -4.67 -11.90
C ARG A 291 -13.16 -5.16 -12.34
N GLU A 292 -13.13 -6.13 -13.25
CA GLU A 292 -11.86 -6.74 -13.66
C GLU A 292 -11.03 -5.78 -14.53
N PHE A 293 -11.64 -5.04 -15.46
CA PHE A 293 -10.94 -3.99 -16.21
C PHE A 293 -10.40 -2.89 -15.28
N ASN A 294 -11.16 -2.45 -14.28
CA ASN A 294 -10.67 -1.47 -13.31
C ASN A 294 -9.45 -2.00 -12.53
N LYS A 295 -9.48 -3.25 -12.06
CA LYS A 295 -8.35 -3.86 -11.33
C LYS A 295 -7.07 -3.91 -12.15
N ILE A 296 -7.14 -4.37 -13.40
CA ILE A 296 -5.93 -4.49 -14.24
C ILE A 296 -5.39 -3.13 -14.67
N LEU A 297 -6.26 -2.16 -14.96
CA LEU A 297 -5.83 -0.80 -15.32
C LEU A 297 -5.12 -0.12 -14.14
N LEU A 298 -5.58 -0.34 -12.90
CA LEU A 298 -4.89 0.10 -11.69
C LEU A 298 -3.55 -0.60 -11.50
N TYR A 299 -3.49 -1.90 -11.77
CA TYR A 299 -2.25 -2.67 -11.70
C TYR A 299 -1.22 -2.12 -12.69
N ILE A 300 -1.60 -1.95 -13.96
CA ILE A 300 -0.74 -1.38 -15.00
C ILE A 300 -0.32 0.05 -14.64
N PHE A 301 -1.24 0.88 -14.13
CA PHE A 301 -0.91 2.24 -13.71
C PHE A 301 0.20 2.27 -12.64
N LYS A 302 0.18 1.33 -11.69
CA LYS A 302 1.22 1.20 -10.65
C LYS A 302 2.53 0.62 -11.17
N THR A 303 2.49 -0.32 -12.11
CA THR A 303 3.67 -1.04 -12.60
C THR A 303 4.35 -0.37 -13.81
N LYS A 304 3.68 0.57 -14.50
CA LYS A 304 4.17 1.25 -15.71
C LYS A 304 5.55 1.91 -15.56
N GLN A 305 5.93 2.39 -14.38
CA GLN A 305 7.23 3.03 -14.16
C GLN A 305 8.40 2.03 -14.09
N TYR A 306 8.17 0.81 -13.61
CA TYR A 306 9.22 -0.19 -13.42
C TYR A 306 9.64 -0.90 -14.72
N HIS A 307 8.74 -0.95 -15.72
CA HIS A 307 8.93 -1.78 -16.92
C HIS A 307 9.19 -1.00 -18.21
N GLN A 308 9.54 0.28 -18.14
CA GLN A 308 9.86 1.08 -19.34
C GLN A 308 11.00 0.49 -20.19
N LYS A 309 11.86 -0.35 -19.60
CA LYS A 309 13.00 -1.00 -20.27
C LYS A 309 12.69 -2.41 -20.82
N SER A 310 11.50 -2.95 -20.61
CA SER A 310 11.15 -4.30 -21.09
C SER A 310 10.72 -4.27 -22.56
N PRO A 311 11.13 -5.25 -23.40
CA PRO A 311 10.67 -5.37 -24.79
C PRO A 311 9.15 -5.53 -24.93
N GLN A 312 8.47 -6.03 -23.88
CA GLN A 312 7.03 -6.25 -23.86
C GLN A 312 6.23 -4.97 -23.53
N TYR A 313 6.90 -3.87 -23.17
CA TYR A 313 6.27 -2.63 -22.72
C TYR A 313 5.31 -2.02 -23.76
N GLU A 314 5.66 -2.02 -25.04
CA GLU A 314 4.79 -1.49 -26.10
C GLU A 314 3.51 -2.32 -26.27
N GLN A 315 3.63 -3.65 -26.16
CA GLN A 315 2.47 -4.55 -26.25
C GLN A 315 1.54 -4.35 -25.05
N ILE A 316 2.10 -4.17 -23.86
CA ILE A 316 1.36 -3.85 -22.63
C ILE A 316 0.63 -2.51 -22.77
N LEU A 317 1.29 -1.48 -23.31
CA LEU A 317 0.67 -0.17 -23.55
C LEU A 317 -0.50 -0.27 -24.53
N LYS A 318 -0.31 -1.00 -25.64
CA LYS A 318 -1.39 -1.22 -26.61
C LYS A 318 -2.58 -1.95 -25.99
N LYS A 319 -2.33 -2.99 -25.19
CA LYS A 319 -3.38 -3.72 -24.46
C LYS A 319 -4.07 -2.85 -23.43
N ASN A 320 -3.33 -2.00 -22.73
CA ASN A 320 -3.86 -1.02 -21.80
C ASN A 320 -4.85 -0.07 -22.49
N GLU A 321 -4.51 0.47 -23.66
CA GLU A 321 -5.42 1.32 -24.43
C GLU A 321 -6.66 0.57 -24.93
N GLN A 322 -6.50 -0.66 -25.42
CA GLN A 322 -7.64 -1.51 -25.77
C GLN A 322 -8.57 -1.75 -24.56
N MET A 323 -8.03 -1.95 -23.36
CA MET A 323 -8.82 -2.13 -22.15
C MET A 323 -9.54 -0.86 -21.71
N TYR A 324 -8.95 0.32 -21.86
CA TYR A 324 -9.66 1.60 -21.64
C TYR A 324 -10.81 1.78 -22.62
N ALA A 325 -10.63 1.42 -23.90
CA ALA A 325 -11.69 1.46 -24.90
C ALA A 325 -12.83 0.48 -24.57
N LEU A 326 -12.51 -0.76 -24.17
CA LEU A 326 -13.53 -1.72 -23.72
C LEU A 326 -14.25 -1.25 -22.45
N LEU A 327 -13.54 -0.65 -21.49
CA LEU A 327 -14.14 -0.09 -20.30
C LEU A 327 -15.09 1.08 -20.63
N ALA A 328 -14.71 1.94 -21.58
CA ALA A 328 -15.58 3.01 -22.08
C ALA A 328 -16.88 2.46 -22.68
N VAL A 329 -16.78 1.44 -23.54
CA VAL A 329 -17.93 0.74 -24.12
C VAL A 329 -18.79 0.06 -23.05
N THR A 330 -18.17 -0.58 -22.06
CA THR A 330 -18.89 -1.26 -20.98
C THR A 330 -19.65 -0.26 -20.10
N LEU A 331 -19.04 0.89 -19.79
CA LEU A 331 -19.63 1.94 -18.95
C LEU A 331 -20.69 2.77 -19.69
N SER A 332 -20.62 2.90 -21.01
CA SER A 332 -21.68 3.52 -21.80
C SER A 332 -22.93 2.63 -21.85
N LEU A 333 -22.75 1.31 -21.95
CA LEU A 333 -23.83 0.31 -21.88
C LEU A 333 -24.38 0.11 -20.46
N CYS A 334 -23.54 0.22 -19.43
CA CYS A 334 -23.91 0.06 -18.02
C CYS A 334 -23.18 1.09 -17.14
N PRO A 335 -23.80 2.25 -16.84
CA PRO A 335 -23.16 3.35 -16.11
C PRO A 335 -23.03 3.06 -14.61
N GLN A 336 -22.06 2.22 -14.24
CA GLN A 336 -21.72 1.89 -12.85
C GLN A 336 -20.39 2.53 -12.43
N LEU A 337 -20.33 3.86 -12.47
CA LEU A 337 -19.14 4.64 -12.08
C LEU A 337 -18.68 4.37 -10.64
N LYS A 338 -19.56 3.90 -9.76
CA LYS A 338 -19.23 3.51 -8.37
C LYS A 338 -18.22 2.36 -8.27
N LEU A 339 -18.05 1.56 -9.32
CA LEU A 339 -17.13 0.42 -9.35
C LEU A 339 -15.74 0.77 -9.87
N VAL A 340 -15.55 1.98 -10.37
CA VAL A 340 -14.30 2.46 -10.97
C VAL A 340 -13.60 3.37 -9.98
N GLU A 341 -12.30 3.15 -9.77
CA GLU A 341 -11.50 4.03 -8.92
C GLU A 341 -11.28 5.39 -9.60
N GLU A 342 -11.11 6.44 -8.78
CA GLU A 342 -11.05 7.82 -9.25
C GLU A 342 -9.91 8.08 -10.25
N THR A 343 -8.77 7.41 -10.08
CA THR A 343 -7.59 7.53 -10.96
C THR A 343 -7.85 6.96 -12.36
N VAL A 344 -8.43 5.77 -12.46
CA VAL A 344 -8.83 5.15 -13.75
C VAL A 344 -9.92 5.98 -14.40
N ASN A 345 -10.89 6.46 -13.61
CA ASN A 345 -11.99 7.28 -14.10
C ASN A 345 -11.52 8.65 -14.63
N SER A 346 -10.48 9.24 -14.04
CA SER A 346 -9.87 10.49 -14.54
C SER A 346 -9.25 10.28 -15.92
N GLN A 347 -8.42 9.25 -16.10
CA GLN A 347 -7.80 8.94 -17.40
C GLN A 347 -8.81 8.50 -18.46
N LEU A 348 -9.84 7.77 -18.05
CA LEU A 348 -10.94 7.38 -18.93
C LEU A 348 -11.69 8.60 -19.44
N ARG A 349 -11.99 9.57 -18.56
CA ARG A 349 -12.66 10.83 -18.95
C ARG A 349 -11.80 11.69 -19.86
N GLU A 350 -10.50 11.77 -19.60
CA GLU A 350 -9.56 12.51 -20.44
C GLU A 350 -9.49 11.95 -21.87
N LYS A 351 -9.44 10.62 -22.03
CA LYS A 351 -9.29 9.98 -23.35
C LYS A 351 -10.60 9.72 -24.09
N TYR A 352 -11.65 9.30 -23.39
CA TYR A 352 -12.88 8.81 -24.00
C TYR A 352 -14.15 9.52 -23.49
N GLY A 353 -14.03 10.53 -22.61
CA GLY A 353 -15.19 11.19 -21.98
C GLY A 353 -16.20 11.76 -22.99
N GLU A 354 -15.74 12.47 -24.02
CA GLU A 354 -16.63 12.98 -25.07
C GLU A 354 -17.28 11.86 -25.88
N LYS A 355 -16.52 10.82 -26.25
CA LYS A 355 -17.04 9.66 -26.99
C LYS A 355 -18.09 8.91 -26.16
N MET A 356 -17.88 8.75 -24.86
CA MET A 356 -18.85 8.12 -23.95
C MET A 356 -20.17 8.87 -23.84
N LEU A 357 -20.13 10.21 -23.78
CA LEU A 357 -21.33 11.04 -23.74
C LEU A 357 -22.13 10.94 -25.05
N ARG A 358 -21.45 10.84 -26.20
CA ARG A 358 -22.11 10.64 -27.50
C ARG A 358 -22.67 9.23 -27.63
N MET A 359 -21.94 8.21 -27.17
CA MET A 359 -22.40 6.81 -27.16
C MET A 359 -23.66 6.57 -26.32
N GLN A 360 -23.93 7.43 -25.33
CA GLN A 360 -25.15 7.38 -24.52
C GLN A 360 -26.39 7.95 -25.21
N ARG A 361 -26.25 8.59 -26.38
CA ARG A 361 -27.37 9.14 -27.17
C ARG A 361 -28.06 8.10 -28.05
N PHE A 362 -27.40 6.96 -28.31
CA PHE A 362 -27.90 5.85 -29.14
C PHE A 362 -28.46 6.29 -30.52
N ASP A 363 -27.85 7.31 -31.11
CA ASP A 363 -28.08 7.75 -32.50
C ASP A 363 -27.18 6.98 -33.48
N ASP A 364 -27.34 7.21 -34.79
CA ASP A 364 -26.52 6.57 -35.81
C ASP A 364 -25.01 6.88 -35.63
N GLU A 365 -24.69 8.06 -35.06
CA GLU A 365 -23.32 8.42 -34.67
C GLU A 365 -22.80 7.57 -33.51
N ALA A 366 -23.63 7.26 -32.50
CA ALA A 366 -23.28 6.35 -31.42
C ALA A 366 -22.96 4.94 -31.94
N PHE A 367 -23.74 4.41 -32.88
CA PHE A 367 -23.47 3.10 -33.48
C PHE A 367 -22.13 3.07 -34.24
N ALA A 368 -21.80 4.15 -34.96
CA ALA A 368 -20.50 4.30 -35.61
C ALA A 368 -19.34 4.35 -34.59
N LEU A 369 -19.53 5.01 -33.45
CA LEU A 369 -18.54 5.04 -32.35
C LEU A 369 -18.37 3.68 -31.67
N TYR A 370 -19.46 2.93 -31.48
CA TYR A 370 -19.40 1.56 -30.96
C TYR A 370 -18.64 0.63 -31.93
N ASP A 371 -18.87 0.75 -33.24
CA ASP A 371 -18.12 0.01 -34.26
C ASP A 371 -16.63 0.38 -34.26
N GLU A 372 -16.29 1.68 -34.21
CA GLU A 372 -14.90 2.16 -34.15
C GLU A 372 -14.15 1.58 -32.94
N LEU A 373 -14.74 1.70 -31.73
CA LEU A 373 -14.10 1.24 -30.50
C LEU A 373 -14.05 -0.28 -30.41
N PHE A 374 -15.09 -0.99 -30.88
CA PHE A 374 -15.08 -2.45 -30.91
C PHE A 374 -14.03 -2.97 -31.91
N SER A 375 -13.96 -2.39 -33.12
CA SER A 375 -12.95 -2.71 -34.14
C SER A 375 -11.53 -2.57 -33.62
N TYR A 376 -11.27 -1.54 -32.81
CA TYR A 376 -9.96 -1.27 -32.23
C TYR A 376 -9.61 -2.22 -31.08
N ALA A 377 -10.59 -2.56 -30.24
CA ALA A 377 -10.35 -3.19 -28.94
C ALA A 377 -10.66 -4.69 -28.87
N CYS A 378 -11.39 -5.25 -29.83
CA CYS A 378 -11.75 -6.67 -29.82
C CYS A 378 -10.54 -7.60 -30.07
N PRO A 379 -10.61 -8.86 -29.62
CA PRO A 379 -9.68 -9.90 -30.05
C PRO A 379 -9.76 -10.07 -31.58
N LYS A 380 -8.64 -10.44 -32.22
CA LYS A 380 -8.66 -10.77 -33.65
C LYS A 380 -9.23 -12.17 -33.84
N PHE A 381 -10.53 -12.25 -34.04
CA PHE A 381 -11.28 -13.49 -34.24
C PHE A 381 -10.73 -14.35 -35.37
N ILE A 382 -10.88 -15.67 -35.24
CA ILE A 382 -10.41 -16.67 -36.19
C ILE A 382 -11.56 -17.56 -36.64
N THR A 383 -11.47 -18.05 -37.88
CA THR A 383 -12.44 -19.01 -38.42
C THR A 383 -11.94 -20.43 -38.17
N PRO A 384 -12.74 -21.32 -37.56
CA PRO A 384 -12.30 -22.68 -37.24
C PRO A 384 -12.08 -23.55 -38.49
N SER A 385 -12.90 -23.35 -39.53
CA SER A 385 -12.83 -24.12 -40.77
C SER A 385 -11.76 -23.61 -41.73
N ALA A 386 -11.19 -24.51 -42.54
CA ALA A 386 -10.35 -24.12 -43.66
C ALA A 386 -11.18 -23.33 -44.69
N PRO A 387 -10.63 -22.26 -45.28
CA PRO A 387 -11.30 -21.50 -46.33
C PRO A 387 -11.52 -22.36 -47.57
N SER A 388 -12.63 -22.16 -48.29
CA SER A 388 -12.79 -22.77 -49.61
C SER A 388 -11.74 -22.19 -50.56
N TYR A 389 -10.87 -23.05 -51.10
CA TYR A 389 -9.77 -22.67 -51.97
C TYR A 389 -10.21 -22.34 -53.41
N ASP A 390 -11.50 -22.49 -53.70
CA ASP A 390 -12.08 -22.30 -55.04
C ASP A 390 -12.56 -20.84 -55.27
N GLU A 391 -12.63 -20.01 -54.21
CA GLU A 391 -13.03 -18.60 -54.27
C GLU A 391 -11.93 -17.65 -53.72
N PRO A 392 -11.00 -17.15 -54.56
CA PRO A 392 -9.80 -16.43 -54.11
C PRO A 392 -10.02 -14.99 -53.60
N LEU A 393 -11.24 -14.44 -53.72
CA LEU A 393 -11.55 -13.04 -53.42
C LEU A 393 -12.16 -12.80 -52.03
N VAL A 394 -12.51 -13.85 -51.28
CA VAL A 394 -13.18 -13.74 -49.99
C VAL A 394 -12.15 -13.78 -48.85
N ASN A 395 -12.10 -12.72 -48.04
CA ASN A 395 -11.26 -12.67 -46.84
C ASN A 395 -12.03 -13.24 -45.64
N TYR A 396 -11.97 -14.55 -45.45
CA TYR A 396 -12.66 -15.28 -44.39
C TYR A 396 -12.38 -14.78 -42.96
N ASN A 397 -11.27 -14.05 -42.73
CA ASN A 397 -11.01 -13.41 -41.42
C ASN A 397 -11.99 -12.27 -41.11
N GLN A 398 -12.42 -11.54 -42.14
CA GLN A 398 -13.39 -10.45 -41.97
C GLN A 398 -14.78 -11.00 -41.65
N ASP A 399 -15.10 -12.22 -42.06
CA ASP A 399 -16.41 -12.81 -41.82
C ASP A 399 -16.61 -13.21 -40.35
N ALA A 400 -15.59 -13.82 -39.72
CA ALA A 400 -15.61 -14.11 -38.29
C ALA A 400 -15.75 -12.81 -37.46
N TYR A 401 -15.01 -11.77 -37.85
CA TYR A 401 -15.12 -10.44 -37.23
C TYR A 401 -16.52 -9.83 -37.41
N ARG A 402 -17.03 -9.79 -38.64
CA ARG A 402 -18.35 -9.23 -38.97
C ARG A 402 -19.48 -9.92 -38.22
N LEU A 403 -19.39 -11.25 -38.03
CA LEU A 403 -20.37 -12.00 -37.25
C LEU A 403 -20.41 -11.52 -35.79
N GLN A 404 -19.24 -11.42 -35.14
CA GLN A 404 -19.13 -10.99 -33.75
C GLN A 404 -19.55 -9.52 -33.58
N LEU A 405 -19.13 -8.65 -34.50
CA LEU A 405 -19.56 -7.25 -34.53
C LEU A 405 -21.08 -7.13 -34.69
N LYS A 406 -21.69 -7.91 -35.60
CA LYS A 406 -23.14 -7.91 -35.81
C LYS A 406 -23.91 -8.35 -34.56
N LEU A 407 -23.42 -9.37 -33.87
CA LEU A 407 -24.00 -9.83 -32.59
C LEU A 407 -23.89 -8.75 -31.51
N PHE A 408 -22.73 -8.09 -31.43
CA PHE A 408 -22.51 -6.99 -30.50
C PHE A 408 -23.40 -5.77 -30.79
N LEU A 409 -23.45 -5.28 -32.03
CA LEU A 409 -24.28 -4.14 -32.41
C LEU A 409 -25.78 -4.42 -32.26
N TYR A 410 -26.20 -5.67 -32.48
CA TYR A 410 -27.56 -6.10 -32.19
C TYR A 410 -27.89 -5.96 -30.69
N GLU A 411 -26.95 -6.30 -29.82
CA GLU A 411 -27.10 -6.10 -28.38
C GLU A 411 -27.14 -4.61 -27.99
N VAL A 412 -26.24 -3.79 -28.54
CA VAL A 412 -26.23 -2.33 -28.31
C VAL A 412 -27.58 -1.72 -28.67
N LYS A 413 -28.16 -2.14 -29.80
CA LYS A 413 -29.48 -1.68 -30.25
C LYS A 413 -30.60 -2.11 -29.29
N GLN A 414 -30.51 -3.29 -28.70
CA GLN A 414 -31.48 -3.72 -27.68
C GLN A 414 -31.39 -2.91 -26.39
N GLN A 415 -30.22 -2.36 -26.06
CA GLN A 415 -30.01 -1.56 -24.84
C GLN A 415 -30.44 -0.10 -24.94
N GLN A 416 -30.71 0.41 -26.15
CA GLN A 416 -31.23 1.76 -26.37
C GLN A 416 -32.53 2.02 -25.57
N LEU A 417 -33.50 1.11 -25.64
CA LEU A 417 -34.77 1.19 -24.90
C LEU A 417 -34.56 1.12 -23.37
N LEU A 418 -33.52 0.40 -22.94
CA LEU A 418 -33.20 0.19 -21.53
C LEU A 418 -32.49 1.39 -20.90
N SER A 419 -31.72 2.15 -21.68
CA SER A 419 -31.09 3.39 -21.22
C SER A 419 -32.13 4.44 -20.78
N GLY A 420 -33.22 4.57 -21.54
CA GLY A 420 -34.35 5.43 -21.17
C GLY A 420 -35.00 4.98 -19.86
N ILE A 421 -35.34 3.69 -19.75
CA ILE A 421 -35.93 3.08 -18.54
C ILE A 421 -35.04 3.31 -17.30
N ARG A 422 -33.73 3.06 -17.43
CA ARG A 422 -32.74 3.18 -16.36
C ARG A 422 -32.68 4.58 -15.75
N THR A 423 -32.81 5.62 -16.57
CA THR A 423 -32.81 7.02 -16.11
C THR A 423 -33.97 7.28 -15.14
N PHE A 424 -35.15 6.73 -15.44
CA PHE A 424 -36.31 6.84 -14.56
C PHE A 424 -36.23 5.92 -13.33
N LEU A 425 -35.78 4.67 -13.50
CA LEU A 425 -35.65 3.72 -12.39
C LEU A 425 -34.58 4.12 -11.35
N ASN A 426 -33.59 4.91 -11.72
CA ASN A 426 -32.60 5.42 -10.77
C ASN A 426 -33.09 6.64 -9.95
N VAL A 427 -34.13 7.32 -10.41
CA VAL A 427 -34.68 8.53 -9.76
C VAL A 427 -35.88 8.20 -8.88
N TYR A 428 -36.69 7.20 -9.28
CA TYR A 428 -37.91 6.83 -8.58
C TYR A 428 -37.77 5.46 -7.91
N SER A 429 -37.98 5.41 -6.58
CA SER A 429 -38.04 4.15 -5.82
C SER A 429 -39.28 3.31 -6.17
N THR A 430 -40.37 3.97 -6.53
CA THR A 430 -41.63 3.35 -6.99
C THR A 430 -42.27 4.21 -8.08
N ILE A 431 -42.69 3.59 -9.18
CA ILE A 431 -43.39 4.29 -10.28
C ILE A 431 -44.50 3.40 -10.86
N SER A 432 -45.67 3.97 -11.16
CA SER A 432 -46.72 3.21 -11.86
C SER A 432 -46.36 2.96 -13.32
N LEU A 433 -46.76 1.80 -13.83
CA LEU A 433 -46.45 1.36 -15.19
C LEU A 433 -47.05 2.32 -16.23
N ALA A 434 -48.30 2.75 -16.04
CA ALA A 434 -48.96 3.77 -16.88
C ALA A 434 -48.20 5.11 -16.91
N LYS A 435 -47.61 5.54 -15.79
CA LYS A 435 -46.86 6.80 -15.72
C LYS A 435 -45.49 6.67 -16.37
N LEU A 436 -44.80 5.54 -16.19
CA LEU A 436 -43.55 5.23 -16.88
C LEU A 436 -43.76 5.09 -18.40
N ALA A 437 -44.84 4.45 -18.82
CA ALA A 437 -45.26 4.31 -20.22
C ALA A 437 -45.51 5.68 -20.87
N SER A 438 -46.23 6.57 -20.17
CA SER A 438 -46.47 7.95 -20.63
C SER A 438 -45.19 8.77 -20.76
N TYR A 439 -44.20 8.60 -19.88
CA TYR A 439 -42.91 9.32 -19.98
C TYR A 439 -42.01 8.80 -21.10
N MET A 440 -42.16 7.53 -21.45
CA MET A 440 -41.40 6.90 -22.52
C MET A 440 -42.07 6.98 -23.89
N GLU A 441 -43.31 7.48 -23.96
CA GLU A 441 -44.14 7.50 -25.17
C GLU A 441 -44.39 6.09 -25.77
N VAL A 442 -44.44 5.07 -24.90
CA VAL A 442 -44.68 3.66 -25.27
C VAL A 442 -45.97 3.19 -24.62
N ASP A 443 -46.69 2.25 -25.24
CA ASP A 443 -47.86 1.64 -24.62
C ASP A 443 -47.49 0.74 -23.43
N GLU A 444 -48.41 0.65 -22.48
CA GLU A 444 -48.21 -0.09 -21.22
C GLU A 444 -47.90 -1.58 -21.43
N HIS A 445 -48.49 -2.18 -22.46
CA HIS A 445 -48.29 -3.60 -22.78
C HIS A 445 -46.89 -3.88 -23.33
N THR A 446 -46.42 -3.03 -24.24
CA THR A 446 -45.05 -3.09 -24.78
C THR A 446 -44.02 -2.82 -23.69
N LEU A 447 -44.25 -1.83 -22.81
CA LEU A 447 -43.34 -1.54 -21.69
C LEU A 447 -43.23 -2.74 -20.73
N ARG A 448 -44.36 -3.37 -20.37
CA ARG A 448 -44.37 -4.57 -19.53
C ARG A 448 -43.57 -5.71 -20.16
N THR A 449 -43.74 -5.91 -21.47
CA THR A 449 -43.04 -6.94 -22.24
C THR A 449 -41.53 -6.69 -22.27
N VAL A 450 -41.10 -5.44 -22.48
CA VAL A 450 -39.69 -5.05 -22.47
C VAL A 450 -39.06 -5.24 -21.10
N LEU A 451 -39.73 -4.82 -20.01
CA LEU A 451 -39.23 -5.00 -18.64
C LEU A 451 -39.10 -6.48 -18.24
N MET A 452 -40.08 -7.31 -18.59
CA MET A 452 -40.03 -8.76 -18.36
C MET A 452 -38.92 -9.42 -19.18
N THR A 453 -38.80 -9.06 -20.45
CA THR A 453 -37.74 -9.58 -21.34
C THR A 453 -36.36 -9.19 -20.82
N TYR A 454 -36.20 -7.98 -20.31
CA TYR A 454 -34.96 -7.51 -19.70
C TYR A 454 -34.60 -8.33 -18.46
N LYS A 455 -35.56 -8.51 -17.55
CA LYS A 455 -35.39 -9.32 -16.35
C LYS A 455 -34.97 -10.75 -16.71
N HIS A 456 -35.64 -11.40 -17.65
CA HIS A 456 -35.26 -12.75 -18.09
C HIS A 456 -33.88 -12.81 -18.75
N LYS A 457 -33.48 -11.81 -19.54
CA LYS A 457 -32.17 -11.77 -20.21
C LYS A 457 -31.00 -11.48 -19.28
N MET A 458 -31.24 -10.78 -18.17
CA MET A 458 -30.21 -10.38 -17.21
C MET A 458 -30.09 -11.33 -16.01
N HIS A 459 -31.02 -12.27 -15.86
CA HIS A 459 -30.88 -13.36 -14.91
C HIS A 459 -30.08 -14.51 -15.52
N SER A 460 -28.98 -14.89 -14.87
CA SER A 460 -28.20 -16.08 -15.22
C SER A 460 -28.31 -17.12 -14.10
N VAL A 461 -28.26 -18.40 -14.47
CA VAL A 461 -28.17 -19.49 -13.49
C VAL A 461 -26.70 -19.77 -13.22
N ASN A 462 -26.29 -19.66 -11.97
CA ASN A 462 -24.93 -20.04 -11.54
C ASN A 462 -24.75 -21.56 -11.58
N SER A 463 -23.51 -22.02 -11.53
CA SER A 463 -23.14 -23.45 -11.52
C SER A 463 -23.85 -24.27 -10.43
N ASP A 464 -24.24 -23.64 -9.32
CA ASP A 464 -25.00 -24.24 -8.20
C ASP A 464 -26.53 -24.23 -8.39
N GLY A 465 -27.03 -23.86 -9.57
CA GLY A 465 -28.46 -23.79 -9.89
C GLY A 465 -29.20 -22.56 -9.33
N LYS A 466 -28.50 -21.61 -8.70
CA LYS A 466 -29.09 -20.36 -8.19
C LYS A 466 -29.22 -19.29 -9.27
N ILE A 467 -30.39 -18.64 -9.34
CA ILE A 467 -30.63 -17.51 -10.25
C ILE A 467 -29.93 -16.27 -9.68
N VAL A 468 -28.94 -15.75 -10.39
CA VAL A 468 -28.23 -14.51 -10.08
C VAL A 468 -28.69 -13.41 -11.02
N SER A 469 -28.99 -12.24 -10.44
CA SER A 469 -29.31 -11.04 -11.22
C SER A 469 -28.03 -10.30 -11.61
N ASN A 470 -27.80 -10.15 -12.92
CA ASN A 470 -26.76 -9.27 -13.47
C ASN A 470 -27.32 -7.88 -13.81
N MET A 471 -28.54 -7.57 -13.35
CA MET A 471 -29.16 -6.26 -13.53
C MET A 471 -28.42 -5.23 -12.69
N ASP A 472 -28.20 -4.06 -13.29
CA ASP A 472 -27.62 -2.89 -12.67
C ASP A 472 -28.55 -2.24 -11.64
N THR A 473 -29.85 -2.22 -11.94
CA THR A 473 -30.93 -1.77 -11.04
C THR A 473 -31.97 -2.88 -10.94
N ASN A 474 -32.05 -3.54 -9.78
CA ASN A 474 -33.02 -4.61 -9.54
C ASN A 474 -34.42 -4.01 -9.36
N PHE A 475 -35.43 -4.60 -9.97
CA PHE A 475 -36.83 -4.21 -9.76
C PHE A 475 -37.78 -5.40 -9.81
N TYR A 476 -38.97 -5.24 -9.22
CA TYR A 476 -40.09 -6.13 -9.39
C TYR A 476 -41.35 -5.34 -9.74
N ILE A 477 -42.27 -6.01 -10.44
CA ILE A 477 -43.55 -5.44 -10.84
C ILE A 477 -44.59 -6.10 -9.94
N ASP A 478 -45.31 -5.28 -9.17
CA ASP A 478 -46.44 -5.70 -8.33
C ASP A 478 -47.70 -5.04 -8.90
N ASP A 479 -48.59 -5.85 -9.47
CA ASP A 479 -49.72 -5.40 -10.31
C ASP A 479 -49.33 -4.35 -11.37
N ASP A 480 -49.62 -3.07 -11.11
CA ASP A 480 -49.37 -1.90 -11.97
C ASP A 480 -48.24 -0.99 -11.44
N MET A 481 -47.50 -1.41 -10.42
CA MET A 481 -46.43 -0.64 -9.79
C MET A 481 -45.07 -1.31 -9.98
N VAL A 482 -44.09 -0.54 -10.47
CA VAL A 482 -42.69 -0.94 -10.57
C VAL A 482 -41.96 -0.49 -9.31
N HIS A 483 -41.46 -1.46 -8.53
CA HIS A 483 -40.68 -1.24 -7.32
C HIS A 483 -39.20 -1.45 -7.59
N VAL A 484 -38.39 -0.41 -7.37
CA VAL A 484 -36.94 -0.49 -7.51
C VAL A 484 -36.35 -0.97 -6.18
N VAL A 485 -35.69 -2.13 -6.24
CA VAL A 485 -34.96 -2.70 -5.10
C VAL A 485 -33.59 -2.04 -5.09
N GLU A 486 -33.39 -1.11 -4.14
CA GLU A 486 -32.04 -0.62 -3.86
C GLU A 486 -31.15 -1.81 -3.55
N SER A 487 -30.17 -2.06 -4.43
CA SER A 487 -29.07 -2.96 -4.16
C SER A 487 -28.22 -2.33 -3.06
N LYS A 488 -28.60 -2.56 -1.80
CA LYS A 488 -27.69 -2.37 -0.67
C LYS A 488 -26.47 -3.19 -1.00
N ALA A 489 -25.37 -2.54 -1.36
CA ALA A 489 -24.10 -3.21 -1.52
C ALA A 489 -23.89 -4.06 -0.27
N PRO A 490 -23.75 -5.39 -0.38
CA PRO A 490 -23.46 -6.20 0.79
C PRO A 490 -22.22 -5.57 1.40
N LYS A 491 -22.35 -5.11 2.65
CA LYS A 491 -21.24 -4.45 3.33
C LYS A 491 -20.08 -5.43 3.27
N LYS A 492 -18.96 -5.02 2.65
CA LYS A 492 -17.74 -5.80 2.34
C LYS A 492 -17.04 -6.42 3.57
N TYR A 493 -17.70 -6.52 4.72
CA TYR A 493 -17.18 -7.17 5.92
C TYR A 493 -16.95 -8.66 5.65
N GLY A 494 -17.88 -9.36 4.99
CA GLY A 494 -17.76 -10.81 4.74
C GLY A 494 -16.51 -11.18 3.93
N ASP A 495 -16.31 -10.58 2.76
CA ASP A 495 -15.15 -10.85 1.91
C ASP A 495 -13.84 -10.36 2.52
N TYR A 496 -13.87 -9.25 3.29
CA TYR A 496 -12.72 -8.78 4.03
C TYR A 496 -12.33 -9.78 5.13
N PHE A 497 -13.30 -10.26 5.91
CA PHE A 497 -13.07 -11.27 6.94
C PHE A 497 -12.62 -12.60 6.34
N MET A 498 -13.23 -13.08 5.25
CA MET A 498 -12.81 -14.31 4.58
C MET A 498 -11.38 -14.21 4.05
N ARG A 499 -11.01 -13.10 3.39
CA ARG A 499 -9.62 -12.87 2.95
C ARG A 499 -8.64 -12.76 4.11
N GLN A 500 -9.08 -12.19 5.23
CA GLN A 500 -8.24 -12.06 6.42
C GLN A 500 -8.10 -13.38 7.16
N ILE A 501 -9.13 -14.23 7.14
CA ILE A 501 -9.12 -15.60 7.67
C ILE A 501 -8.16 -16.45 6.84
N VAL A 502 -8.27 -16.44 5.51
CA VAL A 502 -7.35 -17.17 4.61
C VAL A 502 -5.90 -16.69 4.79
N LYS A 503 -5.67 -15.38 4.97
CA LYS A 503 -4.34 -14.84 5.32
C LYS A 503 -3.85 -15.29 6.68
N LEU A 504 -4.73 -15.35 7.69
CA LEU A 504 -4.38 -15.79 9.04
C LEU A 504 -4.05 -17.29 9.05
N GLU A 505 -4.79 -18.10 8.29
CA GLU A 505 -4.50 -19.52 8.09
C GLU A 505 -3.17 -19.72 7.36
N GLY A 506 -2.87 -18.91 6.34
CA GLY A 506 -1.55 -18.88 5.68
C GLY A 506 -0.41 -18.53 6.63
N ILE A 507 -0.61 -17.52 7.50
CA ILE A 507 0.40 -17.14 8.51
C ILE A 507 0.54 -18.24 9.58
N MET A 508 -0.55 -18.90 9.98
CA MET A 508 -0.49 -20.01 10.93
C MET A 508 0.25 -21.21 10.34
N THR A 509 0.04 -21.54 9.06
CA THR A 509 0.80 -22.58 8.36
C THR A 509 2.27 -22.20 8.18
N ASP A 510 2.60 -20.95 7.89
CA ASP A 510 3.99 -20.46 7.86
C ASP A 510 4.65 -20.54 9.25
N ILE A 511 3.94 -20.20 10.33
CA ILE A 511 4.43 -20.31 11.71
C ILE A 511 4.68 -21.77 12.08
N ASP A 512 3.79 -22.69 11.68
CA ASP A 512 3.97 -24.10 11.95
C ASP A 512 5.08 -24.72 11.10
N ARG A 513 5.30 -24.22 9.86
CA ARG A 513 6.49 -24.53 9.05
C ARG A 513 7.78 -24.08 9.73
N ILE A 514 7.81 -22.84 10.23
CA ILE A 514 8.96 -22.30 10.98
C ILE A 514 9.23 -23.11 12.25
N LYS A 515 8.20 -23.55 12.98
CA LYS A 515 8.39 -24.44 14.14
C LYS A 515 8.97 -25.81 13.73
N LEU A 516 8.55 -26.36 12.60
CA LEU A 516 9.09 -27.62 12.06
C LEU A 516 10.55 -27.47 11.64
N GLU A 517 10.90 -26.37 10.99
CA GLU A 517 12.28 -26.03 10.61
C GLU A 517 13.16 -25.81 11.85
N ILE A 518 12.67 -25.10 12.87
CA ILE A 518 13.38 -24.93 14.15
C ILE A 518 13.58 -26.27 14.85
N ASN A 519 12.56 -27.13 14.88
CA ASN A 519 12.67 -28.47 15.49
C ASN A 519 13.56 -29.43 14.69
N ALA A 520 13.73 -29.21 13.38
CA ALA A 520 14.71 -29.91 12.56
C ALA A 520 16.13 -29.38 12.81
N LEU A 521 16.28 -28.05 12.94
CA LEU A 521 17.56 -27.40 13.26
C LEU A 521 18.08 -27.79 14.65
N VAL A 522 17.19 -27.86 15.65
CA VAL A 522 17.52 -28.30 17.01
C VAL A 522 17.96 -29.76 17.03
N ARG A 523 17.36 -30.62 16.20
CA ARG A 523 17.79 -32.01 16.02
C ARG A 523 19.15 -32.11 15.31
N HIS A 524 19.44 -31.22 14.36
CA HIS A 524 20.72 -31.16 13.66
C HIS A 524 21.86 -30.66 14.57
N LEU A 525 21.57 -29.70 15.47
CA LEU A 525 22.52 -29.17 16.45
C LEU A 525 22.86 -30.14 17.58
N GLN A 526 22.00 -31.14 17.85
CA GLN A 526 22.19 -32.11 18.93
C GLN A 526 22.93 -33.39 18.49
N GLY A 527 23.23 -33.56 17.20
CA GLY A 527 23.81 -34.80 16.68
C GLY A 527 24.87 -34.57 15.61
N SER A 528 26.07 -34.09 16.00
CA SER A 528 27.39 -34.64 15.58
C SER A 528 28.53 -33.64 15.85
N PRO A 529 29.76 -34.10 16.18
CA PRO A 529 30.89 -33.25 16.53
C PRO A 529 31.54 -32.60 15.30
N LEU A 530 32.11 -31.41 15.50
CA LEU A 530 32.87 -30.62 14.54
C LEU A 530 34.11 -31.37 14.04
N ASP A 531 34.23 -31.57 12.72
CA ASP A 531 35.52 -31.61 12.02
C ASP A 531 35.42 -31.24 10.53
N ALA A 532 36.33 -30.34 10.14
CA ALA A 532 36.94 -30.03 8.85
C ALA A 532 36.12 -29.90 7.52
N ALA A 533 36.02 -28.63 7.09
CA ALA A 533 36.28 -28.06 5.75
C ALA A 533 35.63 -28.67 4.48
N ASP A 534 34.68 -27.90 3.91
CA ASP A 534 34.20 -28.03 2.53
C ASP A 534 34.16 -26.63 1.86
N PRO A 535 34.88 -26.37 0.76
CA PRO A 535 35.03 -25.02 0.20
C PRO A 535 34.19 -24.83 -1.08
N CYS A 536 32.86 -24.63 -0.98
CA CYS A 536 32.11 -24.11 -2.13
C CYS A 536 30.69 -23.56 -1.83
N LEU A 537 30.48 -22.98 -0.64
CA LEU A 537 29.32 -22.12 -0.41
C LEU A 537 29.69 -20.70 -0.85
N ALA A 538 29.25 -20.30 -2.04
CA ALA A 538 29.28 -18.88 -2.42
C ALA A 538 28.28 -18.14 -1.53
N ALA A 539 28.82 -17.59 -0.46
CA ALA A 539 28.23 -16.60 0.42
C ALA A 539 27.29 -15.64 -0.34
N ALA A 540 26.08 -15.44 0.18
CA ALA A 540 25.21 -14.35 -0.24
C ALA A 540 26.03 -13.04 -0.33
N PRO A 541 25.68 -12.06 -1.18
CA PRO A 541 26.42 -10.80 -1.28
C PRO A 541 26.50 -10.00 0.04
N THR A 542 25.76 -10.39 1.07
CA THR A 542 25.86 -9.89 2.45
C THR A 542 26.72 -10.74 3.39
N SER A 543 27.15 -11.94 3.00
CA SER A 543 27.99 -12.85 3.80
C SER A 543 29.41 -13.02 3.25
N ALA A 544 29.75 -12.36 2.13
CA ALA A 544 31.08 -12.41 1.50
C ALA A 544 32.09 -11.40 2.08
N ALA A 545 31.66 -10.51 2.98
CA ALA A 545 32.54 -9.59 3.68
C ALA A 545 32.83 -10.13 5.10
N GLN A 546 34.12 -10.29 5.45
CA GLN A 546 34.55 -10.58 6.83
C GLN A 546 34.18 -9.47 7.84
N ILE A 547 33.68 -8.34 7.34
CA ILE A 547 33.31 -7.15 8.11
C ILE A 547 31.83 -6.87 7.86
N SER A 548 31.07 -6.70 8.94
CA SER A 548 29.65 -6.31 8.86
C SER A 548 29.51 -5.05 8.01
N VAL A 549 28.52 -4.99 7.12
CA VAL A 549 28.17 -3.75 6.40
C VAL A 549 27.84 -2.59 7.36
N PHE A 550 27.57 -2.89 8.63
CA PHE A 550 27.31 -1.93 9.69
C PHE A 550 28.50 -1.69 10.64
N ASP A 551 29.70 -2.20 10.33
CA ASP A 551 30.88 -2.06 11.20
C ASP A 551 31.27 -0.59 11.46
N HIS A 552 30.96 0.29 10.50
CA HIS A 552 31.15 1.74 10.61
C HIS A 552 30.11 2.45 11.49
N VAL A 553 29.04 1.77 11.92
CA VAL A 553 27.96 2.38 12.72
C VAL A 553 28.43 2.55 14.16
N VAL A 554 28.69 3.81 14.53
CA VAL A 554 29.13 4.16 15.89
C VAL A 554 28.01 3.91 16.90
N ARG A 555 28.37 3.35 18.07
CA ARG A 555 27.43 3.19 19.20
C ARG A 555 26.87 4.55 19.59
N ALA A 556 25.54 4.69 19.54
CA ALA A 556 24.85 5.89 19.98
C ALA A 556 25.07 6.12 21.50
N PRO A 557 25.25 7.38 21.94
CA PRO A 557 25.31 7.69 23.36
C PRO A 557 23.96 7.36 24.03
N GLU A 558 24.02 6.95 25.30
CA GLU A 558 22.80 6.72 26.08
C GLU A 558 21.99 8.01 26.23
N ASP A 559 20.66 7.89 26.31
CA ASP A 559 19.80 9.04 26.58
C ASP A 559 20.12 9.63 27.98
N PRO A 560 20.37 10.94 28.10
CA PRO A 560 20.79 11.54 29.37
C PRO A 560 19.79 11.39 30.53
N ILE A 561 18.53 11.04 30.25
CA ILE A 561 17.48 10.84 31.27
C ILE A 561 17.21 9.35 31.47
N LEU A 562 17.05 8.57 30.40
CA LEU A 562 16.75 7.14 30.49
C LEU A 562 17.97 6.32 30.92
N GLY A 563 19.18 6.73 30.53
CA GLY A 563 20.44 6.10 30.96
C GLY A 563 20.62 6.13 32.49
N VAL A 564 20.11 7.17 33.15
CA VAL A 564 20.08 7.27 34.63
C VAL A 564 19.33 6.09 35.25
N THR A 565 18.22 5.65 34.63
CA THR A 565 17.46 4.50 35.11
C THR A 565 18.17 3.18 34.84
N VAL A 566 18.90 3.07 33.72
CA VAL A 566 19.74 1.89 33.42
C VAL A 566 20.84 1.74 34.47
N ALA A 567 21.53 2.82 34.80
CA ALA A 567 22.56 2.83 35.84
C ALA A 567 21.99 2.48 37.22
N TYR A 568 20.85 3.09 37.60
CA TYR A 568 20.13 2.76 38.83
C TYR A 568 19.72 1.28 38.91
N ASN A 569 19.26 0.69 37.81
CA ASN A 569 18.83 -0.72 37.80
C ASN A 569 20.01 -1.68 37.99
N LYS A 570 21.20 -1.32 37.50
CA LYS A 570 22.44 -2.12 37.65
C LYS A 570 23.04 -2.06 39.05
N ASP A 571 22.73 -1.02 39.82
CA ASP A 571 23.25 -0.86 41.17
C ASP A 571 22.58 -1.84 42.14
N PRO A 572 23.31 -2.72 42.84
CA PRO A 572 22.72 -3.65 43.82
C PRO A 572 22.43 -3.00 45.18
N SER A 573 22.83 -1.74 45.40
CA SER A 573 22.72 -1.07 46.69
C SER A 573 21.26 -0.97 47.18
N PRO A 574 20.97 -1.27 48.46
CA PRO A 574 19.62 -1.17 49.01
C PRO A 574 19.18 0.27 49.29
N VAL A 575 20.11 1.24 49.29
CA VAL A 575 19.84 2.67 49.55
C VAL A 575 19.75 3.50 48.26
N LYS A 576 19.82 2.85 47.10
CA LYS A 576 19.78 3.53 45.81
C LYS A 576 18.48 4.29 45.59
N LEU A 577 18.56 5.44 44.94
CA LEU A 577 17.42 6.32 44.68
C LEU A 577 17.42 6.81 43.24
N ASN A 578 16.30 6.64 42.53
CA ASN A 578 16.14 7.12 41.16
C ASN A 578 15.35 8.43 41.14
N LEU A 579 16.03 9.53 40.82
CA LEU A 579 15.47 10.86 40.64
C LEU A 579 15.62 11.38 39.20
N GLY A 580 15.95 10.49 38.26
CA GLY A 580 16.14 10.85 36.85
C GLY A 580 14.82 11.03 36.10
N VAL A 581 14.10 9.93 35.87
CA VAL A 581 12.88 9.93 35.05
C VAL A 581 11.69 10.54 35.81
N GLY A 582 10.99 11.48 35.16
CA GLY A 582 9.75 12.06 35.69
C GLY A 582 8.56 11.12 35.57
N ALA A 583 8.53 10.08 36.40
CA ALA A 583 7.41 9.17 36.51
C ALA A 583 6.98 9.08 37.97
N TYR A 584 5.67 9.20 38.21
CA TYR A 584 5.13 9.22 39.56
C TYR A 584 5.34 7.88 40.28
N ARG A 585 5.66 7.95 41.56
CA ARG A 585 5.86 6.80 42.45
C ARG A 585 5.00 6.90 43.71
N THR A 586 4.66 5.75 44.29
CA THR A 586 4.04 5.68 45.62
C THR A 586 5.04 6.01 46.72
N GLU A 587 4.60 6.05 47.97
CA GLU A 587 5.47 6.26 49.14
C GLU A 587 6.53 5.15 49.29
N GLU A 588 6.24 3.95 48.78
CA GLU A 588 7.17 2.82 48.72
C GLU A 588 8.10 2.86 47.51
N GLY A 589 8.05 3.92 46.69
CA GLY A 589 8.86 4.06 45.48
C GLY A 589 8.39 3.19 44.31
N LYS A 590 7.16 2.64 44.34
CA LYS A 590 6.62 1.77 43.28
C LYS A 590 5.87 2.57 42.21
N PRO A 591 5.78 2.10 40.96
CA PRO A 591 4.89 2.70 39.96
C PRO A 591 3.43 2.72 40.44
N LEU A 592 2.73 3.84 40.22
CA LEU A 592 1.30 3.96 40.53
C LEU A 592 0.46 3.82 39.25
N VAL A 593 -0.52 2.92 39.29
CA VAL A 593 -1.67 2.93 38.38
C VAL A 593 -2.86 3.52 39.16
N LEU A 594 -3.52 4.50 38.57
CA LEU A 594 -4.69 5.19 39.14
C LEU A 594 -5.88 4.22 39.25
N ASN A 595 -6.71 4.32 40.30
CA ASN A 595 -7.83 3.38 40.46
C ASN A 595 -8.89 3.61 39.39
N VAL A 596 -9.12 4.87 39.01
CA VAL A 596 -10.03 5.22 37.92
C VAL A 596 -9.55 4.62 36.58
N VAL A 597 -8.24 4.51 36.37
CA VAL A 597 -7.65 3.84 35.19
C VAL A 597 -7.89 2.34 35.25
N ARG A 598 -7.64 1.68 36.39
CA ARG A 598 -7.95 0.24 36.56
C ARG A 598 -9.42 -0.05 36.31
N LYS A 599 -10.30 0.82 36.80
CA LYS A 599 -11.76 0.72 36.59
C LYS A 599 -12.12 0.87 35.12
N ALA A 600 -11.53 1.84 34.42
CA ALA A 600 -11.69 1.99 32.97
C ALA A 600 -11.19 0.76 32.22
N GLU A 601 -10.01 0.24 32.54
CA GLU A 601 -9.47 -0.99 31.95
C GLU A 601 -10.41 -2.18 32.16
N GLN A 602 -10.93 -2.38 33.37
CA GLN A 602 -11.86 -3.46 33.67
C GLN A 602 -13.14 -3.35 32.84
N MET A 603 -13.69 -2.14 32.68
CA MET A 603 -14.85 -1.90 31.82
C MET A 603 -14.54 -2.23 30.36
N LEU A 604 -13.36 -1.82 29.87
CA LEU A 604 -12.94 -2.05 28.49
C LEU A 604 -12.67 -3.54 28.19
N VAL A 605 -12.11 -4.27 29.14
CA VAL A 605 -11.86 -5.72 29.01
C VAL A 605 -13.16 -6.52 29.06
N ASN A 606 -14.15 -6.07 29.84
CA ASN A 606 -15.43 -6.76 29.99
C ASN A 606 -16.43 -6.47 28.86
N ASP A 607 -16.19 -5.45 28.03
CA ASP A 607 -17.05 -5.10 26.90
C ASP A 607 -16.78 -5.99 25.68
N ARG A 608 -17.65 -7.00 25.49
CA ARG A 608 -17.57 -7.97 24.40
C ARG A 608 -17.79 -7.38 23.00
N SER A 609 -18.31 -6.16 22.89
CA SER A 609 -18.50 -5.50 21.59
C SER A 609 -17.20 -4.91 21.04
N ARG A 610 -16.18 -4.75 21.88
CA ARG A 610 -14.91 -4.15 21.50
C ARG A 610 -14.06 -5.09 20.68
N VAL A 611 -13.53 -4.57 19.59
CA VAL A 611 -12.59 -5.25 18.71
C VAL A 611 -11.24 -4.53 18.71
N LYS A 612 -10.20 -5.18 18.18
CA LYS A 612 -8.84 -4.62 18.05
C LYS A 612 -8.53 -4.16 16.62
N GLU A 613 -9.56 -3.76 15.88
CA GLU A 613 -9.45 -3.24 14.53
C GLU A 613 -8.71 -1.89 14.47
N TYR A 614 -8.24 -1.54 13.27
CA TYR A 614 -7.61 -0.24 13.03
C TYR A 614 -8.57 0.91 13.33
N LEU A 615 -8.04 1.94 14.01
CA LEU A 615 -8.73 3.23 14.14
C LEU A 615 -8.64 4.03 12.82
N PRO A 616 -9.54 4.99 12.60
CA PRO A 616 -9.29 6.06 11.62
C PRO A 616 -7.91 6.69 11.83
N ILE A 617 -7.29 7.22 10.77
CA ILE A 617 -5.94 7.82 10.83
C ILE A 617 -5.87 8.94 11.88
N VAL A 618 -6.96 9.71 12.03
CA VAL A 618 -7.09 10.78 13.02
C VAL A 618 -7.26 10.28 14.46
N GLY A 619 -7.50 8.99 14.65
CA GLY A 619 -7.73 8.34 15.93
C GLY A 619 -9.20 8.19 16.33
N LEU A 620 -9.41 7.91 17.61
CA LEU A 620 -10.74 7.69 18.17
C LEU A 620 -11.50 9.03 18.31
N ALA A 621 -12.66 9.14 17.66
CA ALA A 621 -13.41 10.40 17.59
C ALA A 621 -13.79 10.96 18.97
N ASP A 622 -14.29 10.11 19.88
CA ASP A 622 -14.63 10.49 21.26
C ASP A 622 -13.39 11.01 22.00
N PHE A 623 -12.25 10.35 21.85
CA PHE A 623 -10.99 10.80 22.46
C PHE A 623 -10.56 12.18 21.94
N ASN A 624 -10.58 12.41 20.62
CA ASN A 624 -10.19 13.70 20.05
C ASN A 624 -11.09 14.84 20.55
N LYS A 625 -12.41 14.62 20.56
CA LYS A 625 -13.39 15.61 21.04
C LYS A 625 -13.19 15.93 22.52
N LEU A 626 -13.02 14.90 23.36
CA LEU A 626 -12.86 15.07 24.80
C LEU A 626 -11.50 15.69 25.15
N SER A 627 -10.44 15.37 24.41
CA SER A 627 -9.11 15.97 24.57
C SER A 627 -9.13 17.46 24.26
N ALA A 628 -9.73 17.85 23.13
CA ALA A 628 -9.92 19.25 22.76
C ALA A 628 -10.72 20.02 23.84
N LYS A 629 -11.81 19.42 24.33
CA LYS A 629 -12.63 19.99 25.41
C LYS A 629 -11.84 20.20 26.70
N LEU A 630 -11.02 19.22 27.10
CA LEU A 630 -10.22 19.27 28.32
C LEU A 630 -9.18 20.40 28.28
N ILE A 631 -8.49 20.54 27.14
CA ILE A 631 -7.39 21.51 27.03
C ILE A 631 -7.89 22.93 26.75
N LEU A 632 -8.90 23.08 25.88
CA LEU A 632 -9.41 24.40 25.47
C LEU A 632 -10.55 24.93 26.35
N GLY A 633 -11.20 24.07 27.14
CA GLY A 633 -12.41 24.42 27.90
C GLY A 633 -13.70 24.10 27.12
N ALA A 634 -14.75 23.73 27.85
CA ALA A 634 -16.05 23.37 27.26
C ALA A 634 -16.77 24.56 26.59
N ASP A 635 -16.49 25.75 27.07
CA ASP A 635 -16.98 27.05 26.63
C ASP A 635 -16.06 27.71 25.59
N SER A 636 -15.05 27.00 25.08
CA SER A 636 -14.10 27.53 24.10
C SER A 636 -14.81 28.04 22.84
N PRO A 637 -14.67 29.32 22.48
CA PRO A 637 -15.22 29.85 21.24
C PRO A 637 -14.70 29.08 20.01
N ALA A 638 -13.44 28.66 20.02
CA ALA A 638 -12.86 27.91 18.90
C ALA A 638 -13.53 26.55 18.66
N ILE A 639 -14.01 25.89 19.71
CA ILE A 639 -14.78 24.65 19.58
C ILE A 639 -16.19 24.96 19.05
N GLN A 640 -16.85 25.98 19.59
CA GLN A 640 -18.20 26.38 19.17
C GLN A 640 -18.25 26.82 17.70
N ASP A 641 -17.19 27.49 17.24
CA ASP A 641 -17.04 27.97 15.86
C ASP A 641 -16.52 26.88 14.88
N ASN A 642 -16.31 25.64 15.34
CA ASN A 642 -15.68 24.56 14.56
C ASN A 642 -14.30 24.92 13.95
N ARG A 643 -13.49 25.68 14.71
CA ARG A 643 -12.14 26.14 14.31
C ARG A 643 -11.01 25.26 14.83
N VAL A 644 -11.33 24.11 15.43
CA VAL A 644 -10.34 23.23 16.07
C VAL A 644 -10.26 21.90 15.34
N THR A 645 -9.07 21.60 14.81
CA THR A 645 -8.74 20.26 14.30
C THR A 645 -7.97 19.51 15.37
N THR A 646 -8.42 18.31 15.75
CA THR A 646 -7.72 17.47 16.74
C THR A 646 -7.47 16.07 16.19
N VAL A 647 -6.23 15.62 16.29
CA VAL A 647 -5.80 14.27 15.90
C VAL A 647 -5.10 13.59 17.07
N GLN A 648 -5.33 12.28 17.22
CA GLN A 648 -4.65 11.47 18.21
C GLN A 648 -3.22 11.15 17.76
N CYS A 649 -2.27 11.28 18.68
CA CYS A 649 -0.85 11.10 18.44
C CYS A 649 -0.19 10.22 19.52
N LEU A 650 1.07 9.83 19.26
CA LEU A 650 1.87 9.01 20.17
C LEU A 650 2.39 9.81 21.38
N SER A 651 1.47 10.16 22.30
CA SER A 651 1.75 11.01 23.45
C SER A 651 2.29 12.40 23.03
N GLY A 652 2.85 13.17 23.96
CA GLY A 652 3.39 14.51 23.66
C GLY A 652 4.49 14.50 22.61
N THR A 653 5.41 13.51 22.64
CA THR A 653 6.49 13.38 21.65
C THR A 653 5.96 13.20 20.23
N GLY A 654 4.96 12.33 20.05
CA GLY A 654 4.29 12.13 18.77
C GLY A 654 3.55 13.38 18.32
N SER A 655 2.81 14.04 19.22
CA SER A 655 2.09 15.29 18.91
C SER A 655 3.03 16.40 18.44
N LEU A 656 4.16 16.58 19.13
CA LEU A 656 5.19 17.56 18.73
C LEU A 656 5.80 17.20 17.37
N ARG A 657 6.14 15.94 17.12
CA ARG A 657 6.75 15.51 15.85
C ARG A 657 5.79 15.65 14.67
N VAL A 658 4.51 15.32 14.84
CA VAL A 658 3.46 15.48 13.82
C VAL A 658 3.21 16.95 13.54
N GLY A 659 3.06 17.78 14.58
CA GLY A 659 2.89 19.23 14.42
C GLY A 659 4.10 19.89 13.76
N ALA A 660 5.31 19.48 14.13
CA ALA A 660 6.55 19.98 13.52
C ALA A 660 6.65 19.63 12.02
N GLU A 661 6.33 18.39 11.64
CA GLU A 661 6.31 17.97 10.24
C GLU A 661 5.26 18.74 9.42
N PHE A 662 4.07 18.94 10.01
CA PHE A 662 3.02 19.73 9.37
C PHE A 662 3.49 21.16 9.11
N LEU A 663 4.10 21.81 10.12
CA LEU A 663 4.62 23.17 9.98
C LEU A 663 5.75 23.24 8.95
N ALA A 664 6.67 22.28 8.94
CA ALA A 664 7.76 22.23 7.96
C ALA A 664 7.30 22.04 6.51
N ARG A 665 6.10 21.47 6.29
CA ARG A 665 5.54 21.24 4.96
C ARG A 665 4.66 22.39 4.48
N HIS A 666 3.96 23.06 5.38
CA HIS A 666 2.83 23.94 5.02
C HIS A 666 2.94 25.36 5.56
N TYR A 667 3.78 25.62 6.54
CA TYR A 667 3.90 26.94 7.15
C TYR A 667 5.00 27.76 6.49
N HIS A 668 4.75 29.05 6.29
CA HIS A 668 5.65 29.92 5.53
C HIS A 668 6.98 30.22 6.26
N GLN A 669 7.01 30.06 7.58
CA GLN A 669 8.19 30.30 8.40
C GLN A 669 8.69 28.99 9.03
N HIS A 670 9.99 28.73 8.92
CA HIS A 670 10.59 27.46 9.31
C HIS A 670 11.51 27.58 10.52
N THR A 671 11.55 28.77 11.15
CA THR A 671 12.32 29.01 12.37
C THR A 671 11.45 28.77 13.59
N ILE A 672 11.90 27.90 14.49
CA ILE A 672 11.28 27.68 15.80
C ILE A 672 12.18 28.16 16.93
N TYR A 673 11.61 28.95 17.84
CA TYR A 673 12.23 29.41 19.07
C TYR A 673 11.82 28.50 20.23
N ILE A 674 12.80 27.91 20.91
CA ILE A 674 12.60 27.07 22.09
C ILE A 674 13.23 27.72 23.34
N PRO A 675 12.68 27.54 24.55
CA PRO A 675 13.24 28.15 25.74
C PRO A 675 14.63 27.57 26.06
N GLN A 676 15.48 28.39 26.68
CA GLN A 676 16.76 27.94 27.21
C GLN A 676 16.78 28.04 28.74
N PRO A 677 16.88 26.92 29.47
CA PRO A 677 16.85 25.52 29.00
C PRO A 677 15.44 25.05 28.59
N THR A 678 15.32 23.85 28.03
CA THR A 678 14.04 23.17 27.73
C THR A 678 14.20 21.64 27.85
N TRP A 679 13.14 20.87 27.57
CA TRP A 679 13.24 19.41 27.49
C TRP A 679 14.17 19.01 26.34
N GLY A 680 15.25 18.30 26.66
CA GLY A 680 16.36 18.05 25.72
C GLY A 680 15.97 17.37 24.39
N ASN A 681 14.83 16.69 24.33
CA ASN A 681 14.36 16.08 23.09
C ASN A 681 13.76 17.09 22.08
N HIS A 682 13.39 18.31 22.50
CA HIS A 682 12.83 19.33 21.61
C HIS A 682 13.74 19.65 20.43
N VAL A 683 15.05 19.84 20.68
CA VAL A 683 16.04 20.13 19.62
C VAL A 683 16.02 19.04 18.55
N LYS A 684 15.98 17.76 18.96
CA LYS A 684 15.95 16.62 18.05
C LYS A 684 14.63 16.51 17.28
N ILE A 685 13.49 16.68 17.98
CA ILE A 685 12.15 16.59 17.37
C ILE A 685 12.00 17.61 16.25
N PHE A 686 12.31 18.88 16.53
CA PHE A 686 12.11 19.97 15.58
C PHE A 686 13.18 20.00 14.50
N GLY A 687 14.45 19.74 14.84
CA GLY A 687 15.53 19.67 13.87
C GLY A 687 15.33 18.55 12.84
N LEU A 688 14.94 17.34 13.27
CA LEU A 688 14.66 16.21 12.38
C LEU A 688 13.34 16.37 11.60
N ALA A 689 12.48 17.31 11.99
CA ALA A 689 11.31 17.69 11.20
C ALA A 689 11.63 18.71 10.09
N GLY A 690 12.86 19.24 10.05
CA GLY A 690 13.29 20.23 9.07
C GLY A 690 13.14 21.69 9.51
N LEU A 691 12.84 21.96 10.79
CA LEU A 691 12.77 23.33 11.32
C LEU A 691 14.14 23.82 11.82
N ALA A 692 14.43 25.10 11.57
CA ALA A 692 15.60 25.77 12.11
C ALA A 692 15.38 26.13 13.58
N VAL A 693 16.05 25.40 14.48
CA VAL A 693 15.90 25.57 15.94
C VAL A 693 16.79 26.73 16.42
N LYS A 694 16.15 27.73 17.02
CA LYS A 694 16.78 28.83 17.77
C LYS A 694 16.33 28.80 19.22
N THR A 695 17.07 29.46 20.09
CA THR A 695 16.73 29.57 21.51
C THR A 695 16.31 30.98 21.90
N TYR A 696 15.53 31.10 22.98
CA TYR A 696 15.27 32.36 23.68
C TYR A 696 15.54 32.21 25.18
N ARG A 697 15.99 33.30 25.82
CA ARG A 697 16.27 33.33 27.25
C ARG A 697 14.99 33.05 28.04
N TYR A 698 15.05 32.08 28.95
CA TYR A 698 13.92 31.70 29.79
C TYR A 698 14.27 31.66 31.27
N TYR A 699 15.36 31.01 31.63
CA TYR A 699 15.79 30.88 33.03
C TYR A 699 17.00 31.77 33.32
N ASP A 700 17.00 32.42 34.48
CA ASP A 700 18.16 33.16 34.98
C ASP A 700 18.84 32.36 36.12
N PRO A 701 20.06 31.84 35.92
CA PRO A 701 20.79 31.10 36.96
C PRO A 701 21.06 31.91 38.24
N ALA A 702 21.18 33.25 38.14
CA ALA A 702 21.47 34.09 39.30
C ALA A 702 20.27 34.21 40.23
N THR A 703 19.08 34.47 39.67
CA THR A 703 17.83 34.58 40.45
C THR A 703 17.10 33.25 40.63
N ARG A 704 17.47 32.22 39.85
CA ARG A 704 16.78 30.92 39.75
C ARG A 704 15.29 31.05 39.40
N GLY A 705 14.96 32.14 38.71
CA GLY A 705 13.61 32.51 38.29
C GLY A 705 13.51 32.71 36.78
N LEU A 706 12.38 33.28 36.35
CA LEU A 706 12.11 33.57 34.95
C LEU A 706 12.94 34.80 34.53
N ASN A 707 13.73 34.65 33.47
CA ASN A 707 14.37 35.77 32.79
C ASN A 707 13.35 36.48 31.89
N PHE A 708 12.35 37.11 32.52
CA PHE A 708 11.21 37.68 31.82
C PHE A 708 11.61 38.78 30.83
N ARG A 709 12.56 39.64 31.22
CA ARG A 709 13.09 40.69 30.34
C ARG A 709 13.79 40.10 29.12
N GLY A 710 14.69 39.14 29.32
CA GLY A 710 15.41 38.50 28.22
C GLY A 710 14.47 37.75 27.27
N LEU A 711 13.43 37.11 27.82
CA LEU A 711 12.37 36.48 27.04
C LEU A 711 11.68 37.47 26.11
N LEU A 712 11.22 38.62 26.64
CA LEU A 712 10.54 39.64 25.84
C LEU A 712 11.47 40.27 24.78
N GLU A 713 12.74 40.50 25.11
CA GLU A 713 13.75 41.02 24.17
C GLU A 713 13.98 40.06 23.00
N ASP A 714 14.16 38.77 23.28
CA ASP A 714 14.46 37.75 22.28
C ASP A 714 13.25 37.47 21.38
N LEU A 715 12.05 37.30 21.96
CA LEU A 715 10.82 37.13 21.19
C LEU A 715 10.43 38.41 20.44
N GLY A 716 10.73 39.58 20.99
CA GLY A 716 10.50 40.87 20.31
C GLY A 716 11.40 41.08 19.10
N SER A 717 12.54 40.40 19.06
CA SER A 717 13.52 40.42 17.98
C SER A 717 13.37 39.21 17.03
N ALA A 718 12.46 38.27 17.33
CA ALA A 718 12.14 37.17 16.44
C ALA A 718 11.48 37.66 15.14
N PRO A 719 11.77 37.04 13.98
CA PRO A 719 11.14 37.41 12.72
C PRO A 719 9.63 37.14 12.77
N SER A 720 8.85 37.98 12.09
CA SER A 720 7.40 37.80 11.97
C SER A 720 7.07 36.40 11.44
N GLY A 721 6.02 35.79 11.99
CA GLY A 721 5.64 34.41 11.67
C GLY A 721 6.51 33.34 12.34
N ALA A 722 7.54 33.66 13.13
CA ALA A 722 8.33 32.61 13.78
C ALA A 722 7.47 31.76 14.73
N ILE A 723 7.79 30.47 14.77
CA ILE A 723 7.13 29.51 15.66
C ILE A 723 7.79 29.64 17.04
N VAL A 724 7.01 29.67 18.11
CA VAL A 724 7.52 29.74 19.48
C VAL A 724 6.97 28.56 20.28
N LEU A 725 7.86 27.68 20.72
CA LEU A 725 7.52 26.59 21.62
C LEU A 725 7.34 27.13 23.03
N LEU A 726 6.17 26.87 23.62
CA LEU A 726 5.82 27.26 24.98
C LEU A 726 5.47 26.02 25.79
N HIS A 727 5.85 25.96 27.05
CA HIS A 727 5.33 24.96 27.97
C HIS A 727 4.08 25.53 28.62
N ALA A 728 2.97 24.77 28.61
CA ALA A 728 1.69 25.27 29.11
C ALA A 728 1.73 25.61 30.60
N CYS A 729 2.38 24.74 31.37
CA CYS A 729 2.66 24.83 32.80
C CYS A 729 3.77 23.83 33.16
N ALA A 730 4.31 23.94 34.37
CA ALA A 730 5.41 23.16 34.91
C ALA A 730 6.55 23.00 33.91
N HIS A 731 7.16 24.14 33.51
CA HIS A 731 8.24 24.15 32.54
C HIS A 731 9.33 23.13 32.89
N ASN A 732 9.74 22.31 31.92
CA ASN A 732 10.72 21.24 32.10
C ASN A 732 12.02 21.67 31.43
N PRO A 733 13.15 21.80 32.16
CA PRO A 733 13.42 21.22 33.49
C PRO A 733 13.27 22.17 34.70
N THR A 734 12.95 23.44 34.50
CA THR A 734 13.15 24.48 35.53
C THR A 734 12.11 24.48 36.66
N GLY A 735 10.88 24.05 36.39
CA GLY A 735 9.73 24.21 37.28
C GLY A 735 9.34 25.68 37.50
N VAL A 736 9.80 26.60 36.65
CA VAL A 736 9.50 28.05 36.75
C VAL A 736 8.54 28.40 35.63
N ASP A 737 7.36 28.91 35.98
CA ASP A 737 6.34 29.35 35.02
C ASP A 737 6.09 30.86 35.12
N PRO A 738 5.69 31.54 34.03
CA PRO A 738 5.23 32.92 34.09
C PRO A 738 3.95 33.04 34.91
N THR A 739 3.82 34.17 35.60
CA THR A 739 2.57 34.60 36.25
C THR A 739 1.49 34.92 35.21
N ALA A 740 0.23 35.02 35.63
CA ALA A 740 -0.87 35.39 34.73
C ALA A 740 -0.66 36.76 34.04
N GLN A 741 -0.05 37.72 34.74
CA GLN A 741 0.27 39.04 34.19
C GLN A 741 1.40 38.96 33.15
N GLU A 742 2.44 38.16 33.42
CA GLU A 742 3.54 37.93 32.48
C GLU A 742 3.05 37.17 31.24
N TRP A 743 2.18 36.16 31.41
CA TRP A 743 1.54 35.46 30.29
C TRP A 743 0.74 36.39 29.38
N GLU A 744 0.01 37.35 29.95
CA GLU A 744 -0.72 38.35 29.18
C GLU A 744 0.23 39.24 28.36
N GLN A 745 1.35 39.66 28.95
CA GLN A 745 2.37 40.44 28.23
C GLN A 745 3.04 39.61 27.11
N ILE A 746 3.35 38.33 27.37
CA ILE A 746 3.88 37.41 26.35
C ILE A 746 2.88 37.26 25.21
N ARG A 747 1.59 37.04 25.52
CA ARG A 747 0.52 36.95 24.52
C ARG A 747 0.46 38.22 23.66
N GLN A 748 0.42 39.39 24.29
CA GLN A 748 0.39 40.67 23.57
C GLN A 748 1.60 40.85 22.64
N LEU A 749 2.81 40.54 23.11
CA LEU A 749 4.02 40.60 22.30
C LEU A 749 3.96 39.65 21.09
N MET A 750 3.56 38.39 21.32
CA MET A 750 3.45 37.39 20.25
C MET A 750 2.43 37.81 19.20
N ARG A 751 1.30 38.40 19.61
CA ARG A 751 0.30 38.94 18.67
C ARG A 751 0.85 40.12 17.89
N LEU A 752 1.50 41.08 18.56
CA LEU A 752 2.11 42.25 17.93
C LEU A 752 3.17 41.85 16.87
N LYS A 753 3.91 40.76 17.13
CA LYS A 753 4.96 40.24 16.25
C LYS A 753 4.47 39.15 15.29
N ALA A 754 3.18 38.85 15.27
CA ALA A 754 2.58 37.77 14.49
C ALA A 754 3.31 36.43 14.63
N LEU A 755 3.72 36.07 15.86
CA LEU A 755 4.38 34.81 16.17
C LEU A 755 3.36 33.69 16.36
N LEU A 756 3.70 32.47 15.93
CA LEU A 756 2.85 31.28 16.05
C LEU A 756 3.17 30.49 17.33
N PRO A 757 2.27 30.44 18.33
CA PRO A 757 2.46 29.65 19.53
C PRO A 757 2.28 28.16 19.26
N PHE A 758 3.22 27.35 19.75
CA PHE A 758 3.12 25.90 19.83
C PHE A 758 3.30 25.48 21.30
N PHE A 759 2.22 25.03 21.95
CA PHE A 759 2.24 24.61 23.34
C PHE A 759 2.58 23.11 23.49
N ASP A 760 3.54 22.79 24.36
CA ASP A 760 3.72 21.47 24.97
C ASP A 760 2.98 21.42 26.32
N SER A 761 1.97 20.54 26.41
CA SER A 761 1.15 20.35 27.60
C SER A 761 1.19 18.89 28.07
N ALA A 762 2.16 18.60 28.94
CA ALA A 762 2.34 17.27 29.52
C ALA A 762 2.02 17.18 31.02
N TYR A 763 1.83 18.31 31.70
CA TYR A 763 1.68 18.41 33.16
C TYR A 763 0.35 19.07 33.58
N GLN A 764 -0.65 19.14 32.70
CA GLN A 764 -1.96 19.70 33.06
C GLN A 764 -2.56 18.97 34.27
N GLY A 765 -2.88 19.72 35.32
CA GLY A 765 -3.36 19.27 36.63
C GLY A 765 -2.27 18.78 37.58
N PHE A 766 -1.03 18.63 37.13
CA PHE A 766 0.13 18.25 37.94
C PHE A 766 0.89 19.45 38.51
N ALA A 767 0.61 20.67 38.04
CA ALA A 767 1.28 21.87 38.48
C ALA A 767 0.55 22.47 39.69
N SER A 768 -0.70 22.90 39.52
CA SER A 768 -1.52 23.47 40.61
C SER A 768 -2.44 22.46 41.31
N GLY A 769 -2.59 21.25 40.76
CA GLY A 769 -3.65 20.33 41.18
C GLY A 769 -5.02 20.64 40.54
N ASN A 770 -5.08 21.61 39.61
CA ASN A 770 -6.30 22.02 38.93
C ASN A 770 -6.09 22.06 37.41
N LEU A 771 -6.97 21.36 36.67
CA LEU A 771 -6.86 21.20 35.21
C LEU A 771 -7.06 22.51 34.44
N ASP A 772 -7.92 23.42 34.94
CA ASP A 772 -8.25 24.67 34.27
C ASP A 772 -7.17 25.74 34.50
N ALA A 773 -6.67 25.86 35.73
CA ALA A 773 -5.56 26.75 36.07
C ALA A 773 -4.31 26.39 35.25
N ASP A 774 -4.01 25.10 35.12
CA ASP A 774 -2.85 24.61 34.39
C ASP A 774 -2.98 24.73 32.86
N ALA A 775 -4.18 24.98 32.34
CA ALA A 775 -4.45 25.23 30.91
C ALA A 775 -4.71 26.71 30.59
N GLN A 776 -4.67 27.60 31.60
CA GLN A 776 -5.05 29.00 31.46
C GLN A 776 -4.24 29.71 30.36
N SER A 777 -2.93 29.47 30.28
CA SER A 777 -2.05 30.06 29.27
C SER A 777 -2.55 29.75 27.85
N ILE A 778 -2.89 28.50 27.55
CA ILE A 778 -3.44 28.09 26.25
C ILE A 778 -4.79 28.77 26.00
N ARG A 779 -5.69 28.74 26.99
CA ARG A 779 -7.05 29.29 26.84
C ARG A 779 -7.02 30.81 26.60
N MET A 780 -6.09 31.53 27.23
CA MET A 780 -5.87 32.96 26.98
C MET A 780 -5.50 33.24 25.51
N PHE A 781 -4.63 32.40 24.93
CA PHE A 781 -4.24 32.53 23.52
C PHE A 781 -5.36 32.11 22.55
N VAL A 782 -6.26 31.20 22.93
CA VAL A 782 -7.35 30.78 22.03
C VAL A 782 -8.55 31.74 22.10
N ARG A 783 -8.79 32.34 23.27
CA ARG A 783 -9.95 33.22 23.53
C ARG A 783 -9.95 34.49 22.67
N ASP A 784 -8.79 35.01 22.26
CA ASP A 784 -8.69 36.17 21.37
C ASP A 784 -8.86 35.84 19.88
N GLY A 785 -9.15 34.58 19.54
CA GLY A 785 -9.36 34.10 18.18
C GLY A 785 -8.07 33.80 17.41
N GLY A 786 -6.90 33.86 18.05
CA GLY A 786 -5.61 33.59 17.42
C GLY A 786 -5.31 32.12 17.17
N GLU A 787 -4.34 31.88 16.30
CA GLU A 787 -3.87 30.54 15.92
C GLU A 787 -2.89 29.99 16.95
N CYS A 788 -2.99 28.68 17.22
CA CYS A 788 -1.99 27.96 18.01
C CYS A 788 -2.05 26.45 17.78
N LEU A 789 -0.95 25.78 18.08
CA LEU A 789 -0.85 24.33 18.15
C LEU A 789 -0.69 23.90 19.61
N VAL A 790 -1.30 22.78 20.00
CA VAL A 790 -1.21 22.24 21.36
C VAL A 790 -0.94 20.74 21.31
N ALA A 791 0.24 20.34 21.78
CA ALA A 791 0.63 18.96 21.98
C ALA A 791 0.26 18.53 23.41
N GLN A 792 -0.82 17.75 23.54
CA GLN A 792 -1.31 17.25 24.82
C GLN A 792 -0.83 15.81 25.08
N SER A 793 -0.38 15.53 26.31
CA SER A 793 0.09 14.21 26.73
C SER A 793 -0.70 13.68 27.94
N TYR A 794 -1.07 12.40 27.88
CA TYR A 794 -1.73 11.71 29.00
C TYR A 794 -0.79 10.85 29.85
N ALA A 795 0.51 10.92 29.56
CA ALA A 795 1.50 10.06 30.21
C ALA A 795 1.61 10.32 31.72
N LYS A 796 1.45 11.58 32.16
CA LYS A 796 1.67 11.98 33.57
C LYS A 796 0.35 12.12 34.31
N ASN A 797 -0.54 12.99 33.83
CA ASN A 797 -1.86 13.28 34.43
C ASN A 797 -2.75 12.04 34.65
N MET A 798 -2.71 11.03 33.76
CA MET A 798 -3.42 9.76 33.92
C MET A 798 -2.48 8.57 34.17
N GLY A 799 -1.18 8.78 34.31
CA GLY A 799 -0.21 7.70 34.52
C GLY A 799 -0.05 6.73 33.33
N LEU A 800 -0.51 7.10 32.13
CA LEU A 800 -0.49 6.26 30.94
C LEU A 800 0.85 6.36 30.17
N TYR A 801 1.97 6.21 30.90
CA TYR A 801 3.32 6.41 30.35
C TYR A 801 3.60 5.48 29.16
N GLY A 802 3.28 4.19 29.31
CA GLY A 802 3.54 3.13 28.34
C GLY A 802 2.52 3.04 27.20
N GLU A 803 1.30 3.53 27.41
CA GLU A 803 0.21 3.48 26.41
C GLU A 803 0.43 4.41 25.21
N ARG A 804 1.38 5.35 25.33
CA ARG A 804 1.74 6.31 24.29
C ARG A 804 0.54 7.08 23.72
N VAL A 805 -0.35 7.56 24.59
CA VAL A 805 -1.55 8.31 24.19
C VAL A 805 -1.40 9.81 24.41
N GLY A 806 -1.80 10.59 23.40
CA GLY A 806 -1.79 12.05 23.37
C GLY A 806 -2.59 12.59 22.20
N ALA A 807 -2.72 13.91 22.11
CA ALA A 807 -3.45 14.59 21.06
C ALA A 807 -2.66 15.80 20.54
N LEU A 808 -2.85 16.15 19.28
CA LEU A 808 -2.46 17.42 18.70
C LEU A 808 -3.74 18.18 18.34
N SER A 809 -3.95 19.34 18.97
CA SER A 809 -5.06 20.25 18.67
C SER A 809 -4.53 21.52 18.01
N MET A 810 -5.14 21.91 16.89
CA MET A 810 -4.80 23.14 16.16
C MET A 810 -6.02 24.06 16.14
N SER A 811 -5.87 25.26 16.71
CA SER A 811 -6.89 26.32 16.65
C SER A 811 -6.60 27.21 15.45
N ILE A 812 -7.58 27.36 14.57
CA ILE A 812 -7.50 28.16 13.34
C ILE A 812 -8.14 29.53 13.59
N SER A 813 -7.59 30.55 12.93
CA SER A 813 -8.04 31.93 13.11
C SER A 813 -9.50 32.11 12.71
N GLY A 814 -10.22 32.93 13.49
CA GLY A 814 -11.59 33.36 13.17
C GLY A 814 -11.66 34.53 12.19
N PHE A 815 -10.53 35.20 11.92
CA PHE A 815 -10.45 36.37 11.06
C PHE A 815 -10.07 35.96 9.63
N SER A 816 -11.06 35.60 8.82
CA SER A 816 -10.90 35.50 7.36
C SER A 816 -11.02 36.91 6.76
N GLU A 817 -9.98 37.74 6.88
CA GLU A 817 -9.97 39.03 6.19
C GLU A 817 -8.61 39.32 5.57
N ARG A 818 -8.49 38.99 4.27
CA ARG A 818 -7.57 39.51 3.21
C ARG A 818 -7.51 38.47 2.08
N LEU A 819 -7.57 38.77 0.79
CA LEU A 819 -7.65 40.01 0.03
C LEU A 819 -8.12 39.58 -1.38
N THR A 820 -9.10 40.29 -1.94
CA THR A 820 -9.54 40.34 -3.35
C THR A 820 -8.69 39.56 -4.38
N VAL A 821 -9.20 38.42 -4.86
CA VAL A 821 -9.07 38.02 -6.27
C VAL A 821 -10.45 37.60 -6.77
N SER A 822 -10.97 38.41 -7.68
CA SER A 822 -12.27 38.25 -8.31
C SER A 822 -12.29 37.01 -9.21
N VAL A 823 -12.78 35.87 -8.73
CA VAL A 823 -13.41 34.86 -9.59
C VAL A 823 -14.60 34.26 -8.86
N LYS A 824 -15.72 34.24 -9.57
CA LYS A 824 -17.04 33.79 -9.17
C LYS A 824 -17.01 32.32 -8.74
N ASP A 825 -16.97 32.05 -7.45
CA ASP A 825 -17.40 30.78 -6.84
C ASP A 825 -17.78 31.05 -5.38
N GLU A 826 -19.00 31.55 -5.17
CA GLU A 826 -19.60 31.72 -3.85
C GLU A 826 -20.09 30.36 -3.31
N GLN A 827 -19.17 29.57 -2.76
CA GLN A 827 -19.48 28.51 -1.79
C GLN A 827 -18.49 28.55 -0.60
N SER A 828 -18.84 29.38 0.39
CA SER A 828 -18.41 29.33 1.81
C SER A 828 -16.97 28.88 2.13
N THR A 829 -15.98 29.75 1.93
CA THR A 829 -14.62 29.62 2.49
C THR A 829 -14.56 30.03 3.97
N GLY A 830 -15.21 29.25 4.85
CA GLY A 830 -15.18 29.48 6.30
C GLY A 830 -14.00 28.81 7.02
N SER A 831 -13.69 29.21 8.26
CA SER A 831 -12.63 28.60 9.08
C SER A 831 -12.82 27.08 9.31
N ALA A 832 -14.06 26.56 9.25
CA ALA A 832 -14.35 25.13 9.29
C ALA A 832 -13.83 24.36 8.06
N ASP A 833 -13.82 24.99 6.89
CA ASP A 833 -13.26 24.42 5.66
C ASP A 833 -11.72 24.38 5.73
N VAL A 834 -11.08 25.41 6.30
CA VAL A 834 -9.64 25.38 6.63
C VAL A 834 -9.33 24.24 7.60
N ALA A 835 -10.15 24.03 8.64
CA ALA A 835 -9.98 22.96 9.63
C ALA A 835 -9.98 21.57 8.98
N SER A 836 -10.91 21.34 8.04
CA SER A 836 -10.99 20.10 7.26
C SER A 836 -9.73 19.88 6.40
N ARG A 837 -9.21 20.93 5.75
CA ARG A 837 -7.95 20.84 4.98
C ARG A 837 -6.74 20.56 5.86
N VAL A 838 -6.66 21.19 7.03
CA VAL A 838 -5.59 20.91 8.00
C VAL A 838 -5.66 19.44 8.44
N GLU A 839 -6.86 18.93 8.74
CA GLU A 839 -7.04 17.52 9.11
C GLU A 839 -6.58 16.56 8.01
N SER A 840 -6.90 16.85 6.75
CA SER A 840 -6.50 16.00 5.62
C SER A 840 -4.99 15.93 5.43
N GLN A 841 -4.28 17.06 5.61
CA GLN A 841 -2.82 17.10 5.56
C GLN A 841 -2.18 16.39 6.77
N LEU A 842 -2.77 16.52 7.97
CA LEU A 842 -2.33 15.76 9.14
C LEU A 842 -2.46 14.24 8.91
N LYS A 843 -3.49 13.77 8.20
CA LYS A 843 -3.61 12.34 7.82
C LYS A 843 -2.43 11.89 6.95
N LEU A 844 -1.97 12.73 6.02
CA LEU A 844 -0.81 12.44 5.16
C LEU A 844 0.51 12.43 5.93
N VAL A 845 0.64 13.21 7.00
CA VAL A 845 1.78 13.16 7.91
C VAL A 845 1.75 11.89 8.76
N ILE A 846 0.59 11.55 9.33
CA ILE A 846 0.43 10.44 10.27
C ILE A 846 0.59 9.07 9.59
N ARG A 847 -0.01 8.89 8.41
CA ARG A 847 -0.07 7.61 7.71
C ARG A 847 1.30 6.94 7.52
N PRO A 848 2.36 7.63 7.04
CA PRO A 848 3.69 7.04 6.91
C PRO A 848 4.48 7.00 8.23
N MET A 849 4.11 7.77 9.25
CA MET A 849 4.82 7.76 10.54
C MET A 849 4.45 6.57 11.40
N TYR A 850 3.16 6.27 11.54
CA TYR A 850 2.67 5.18 12.39
C TYR A 850 1.33 4.59 11.95
N SER A 851 0.94 4.77 10.67
CA SER A 851 -0.34 4.31 10.09
C SER A 851 -1.58 4.95 10.70
N ASN A 852 -1.93 4.57 11.93
CA ASN A 852 -3.03 5.07 12.75
C ASN A 852 -2.64 4.87 14.23
N PRO A 853 -3.15 5.69 15.15
CA PRO A 853 -2.68 5.67 16.53
C PRO A 853 -3.23 4.47 17.34
N PRO A 854 -2.58 4.08 18.47
CA PRO A 854 -3.00 2.95 19.31
C PRO A 854 -4.36 3.15 20.00
N ILE A 855 -5.18 2.11 20.05
CA ILE A 855 -6.56 2.21 20.55
C ILE A 855 -6.71 2.20 22.07
N HIS A 856 -5.84 1.50 22.81
CA HIS A 856 -6.08 1.16 24.22
C HIS A 856 -6.05 2.39 25.13
N GLY A 857 -4.93 3.11 25.18
CA GLY A 857 -4.81 4.35 25.95
C GLY A 857 -5.89 5.40 25.61
N ALA A 858 -6.21 5.59 24.33
CA ALA A 858 -7.26 6.52 23.92
C ALA A 858 -8.65 6.10 24.41
N SER A 859 -8.90 4.79 24.50
CA SER A 859 -10.15 4.27 25.03
C SER A 859 -10.25 4.45 26.54
N ILE A 860 -9.16 4.27 27.29
CA ILE A 860 -9.12 4.55 28.73
C ILE A 860 -9.45 6.02 28.98
N VAL A 861 -8.74 6.92 28.29
CA VAL A 861 -8.96 8.37 28.41
C VAL A 861 -10.40 8.73 28.04
N ALA A 862 -10.91 8.23 26.92
CA ALA A 862 -12.28 8.52 26.49
C ALA A 862 -13.32 8.01 27.50
N THR A 863 -13.15 6.80 28.06
CA THR A 863 -14.04 6.26 29.09
C THR A 863 -14.07 7.16 30.33
N ILE A 864 -12.90 7.57 30.83
CA ILE A 864 -12.80 8.43 32.02
C ILE A 864 -13.39 9.82 31.76
N LEU A 865 -13.07 10.44 30.63
CA LEU A 865 -13.51 11.81 30.31
C LEU A 865 -14.99 11.90 29.94
N LYS A 866 -15.59 10.80 29.47
CA LYS A 866 -17.01 10.74 29.08
C LYS A 866 -17.94 10.54 30.27
N ASP A 867 -17.50 9.81 31.29
CA ASP A 867 -18.27 9.54 32.50
C ASP A 867 -17.97 10.59 33.59
N ARG A 868 -19.01 11.31 34.05
CA ARG A 868 -18.84 12.40 35.02
C ARG A 868 -18.29 11.92 36.36
N ALA A 869 -18.68 10.73 36.83
CA ALA A 869 -18.24 10.22 38.11
C ALA A 869 -16.77 9.77 38.04
N MET A 870 -16.38 9.09 36.96
CA MET A 870 -14.98 8.73 36.71
C MET A 870 -14.09 9.96 36.50
N PHE A 871 -14.58 10.99 35.80
CA PHE A 871 -13.85 12.25 35.67
C PHE A 871 -13.56 12.89 37.03
N GLN A 872 -14.56 12.96 37.91
CA GLN A 872 -14.38 13.48 39.28
C GLN A 872 -13.43 12.62 40.13
N GLU A 873 -13.54 11.29 40.01
CA GLU A 873 -12.63 10.33 40.66
C GLU A 873 -11.18 10.58 40.22
N TRP A 874 -10.96 10.79 38.92
CA TRP A 874 -9.66 11.13 38.36
C TRP A 874 -9.14 12.48 38.88
N GLU A 875 -9.96 13.52 38.94
CA GLU A 875 -9.57 14.83 39.47
C GLU A 875 -9.09 14.74 40.92
N VAL A 876 -9.76 13.94 41.75
CA VAL A 876 -9.37 13.70 43.15
C VAL A 876 -8.01 12.98 43.22
N GLU A 877 -7.82 11.91 42.45
CA GLU A 877 -6.54 11.19 42.41
C GLU A 877 -5.40 12.09 41.88
N LEU A 878 -5.67 12.89 40.86
CA LEU A 878 -4.72 13.84 40.29
C LEU A 878 -4.30 14.90 41.31
N LYS A 879 -5.27 15.49 42.02
CA LYS A 879 -4.99 16.44 43.09
C LYS A 879 -4.16 15.81 44.20
N ALA A 880 -4.47 14.58 44.62
CA ALA A 880 -3.68 13.87 45.62
C ALA A 880 -2.22 13.66 45.17
N MET A 881 -2.01 13.36 43.88
CA MET A 881 -0.65 13.26 43.32
C MET A 881 0.10 14.60 43.36
N ALA A 882 -0.56 15.70 42.99
CA ALA A 882 0.03 17.04 43.04
C ALA A 882 0.35 17.46 44.49
N ASP A 883 -0.60 17.29 45.42
CA ASP A 883 -0.43 17.62 46.83
C ASP A 883 0.73 16.84 47.48
N ARG A 884 0.93 15.57 47.10
CA ARG A 884 2.09 14.79 47.56
C ARG A 884 3.41 15.37 47.06
N ILE A 885 3.50 15.77 45.79
CA ILE A 885 4.71 16.38 45.24
C ILE A 885 5.03 17.70 45.97
N ILE A 886 4.01 18.52 46.24
CA ILE A 886 4.16 19.76 47.03
C ILE A 886 4.66 19.45 48.44
N SER A 887 4.13 18.41 49.09
CA SER A 887 4.61 17.94 50.39
C SER A 887 6.08 17.50 50.33
N MET A 888 6.49 16.71 49.32
CA MET A 888 7.88 16.28 49.14
C MET A 888 8.84 17.46 48.96
N ARG A 889 8.42 18.50 48.24
CA ARG A 889 9.20 19.76 48.10
C ARG A 889 9.42 20.43 49.43
N LYS A 890 8.36 20.57 50.23
CA LYS A 890 8.44 21.18 51.57
C LYS A 890 9.35 20.37 52.49
N GLN A 891 9.17 19.05 52.54
CA GLN A 891 9.99 18.17 53.38
C GLN A 891 11.47 18.23 52.98
N LEU A 892 11.79 18.22 51.69
CA LEU A 892 13.19 18.34 51.23
C LEU A 892 13.80 19.70 51.63
N PHE A 893 13.05 20.79 51.44
CA PHE A 893 13.49 22.12 51.86
C PHE A 893 13.75 22.19 53.37
N ASP A 894 12.81 21.70 54.19
CA ASP A 894 12.94 21.70 55.65
C ASP A 894 14.12 20.80 56.11
N ALA A 895 14.34 19.68 55.42
CA ALA A 895 15.46 18.76 55.67
C ALA A 895 16.82 19.38 55.33
N LEU A 896 16.92 20.17 54.27
CA LEU A 896 18.14 20.92 53.91
C LEU A 896 18.39 22.08 54.87
N ARG A 897 17.33 22.80 55.24
CA ARG A 897 17.41 23.92 56.18
C ARG A 897 17.86 23.48 57.57
N SER A 898 17.31 22.38 58.07
CA SER A 898 17.67 21.82 59.39
C SER A 898 19.13 21.33 59.46
N ARG A 899 19.72 20.93 58.33
CA ARG A 899 21.14 20.56 58.21
C ARG A 899 22.09 21.76 58.08
N GLY A 900 21.56 22.97 57.94
CA GLY A 900 22.37 24.15 57.64
C GLY A 900 23.10 24.03 56.30
N THR A 901 22.49 23.36 55.31
CA THR A 901 23.11 23.16 54.00
C THR A 901 23.45 24.50 53.34
N PRO A 902 24.72 24.73 52.91
CA PRO A 902 25.12 25.96 52.25
C PRO A 902 24.27 26.34 51.04
N GLY A 903 24.00 27.65 50.87
CA GLY A 903 23.23 28.21 49.75
C GLY A 903 21.72 28.39 50.02
N ASP A 904 21.03 29.12 49.12
CA ASP A 904 19.57 29.27 49.19
C ASP A 904 18.85 28.09 48.50
N TRP A 905 18.01 27.38 49.25
CA TRP A 905 17.20 26.26 48.77
C TRP A 905 15.71 26.61 48.63
N SER A 906 15.31 27.88 48.81
CA SER A 906 13.92 28.33 48.75
C SER A 906 13.25 28.10 47.39
N HIS A 907 14.06 27.99 46.32
CA HIS A 907 13.58 27.68 44.98
C HIS A 907 12.85 26.31 44.90
N ILE A 908 13.17 25.33 45.76
CA ILE A 908 12.53 24.00 45.76
C ILE A 908 11.01 24.11 45.98
N ILE A 909 10.58 25.04 46.84
CA ILE A 909 9.16 25.25 47.18
C ILE A 909 8.48 26.30 46.30
N LYS A 910 9.25 27.14 45.59
CA LYS A 910 8.73 28.13 44.63
C LYS A 910 8.49 27.51 43.25
N GLN A 911 9.31 26.53 42.88
CA GLN A 911 9.17 25.78 41.63
C GLN A 911 7.98 24.81 41.69
N ILE A 912 7.38 24.58 40.52
CA ILE A 912 6.13 23.85 40.35
C ILE A 912 6.35 22.56 39.54
N GLY A 913 5.47 21.58 39.71
CA GLY A 913 5.43 20.36 38.90
C GLY A 913 6.36 19.26 39.39
N MET A 914 6.73 18.33 38.50
CA MET A 914 7.45 17.10 38.87
C MET A 914 8.96 17.26 39.09
N PHE A 915 9.55 18.39 38.70
CA PHE A 915 11.01 18.56 38.70
C PHE A 915 11.47 19.79 39.44
N THR A 916 12.67 19.68 39.99
CA THR A 916 13.41 20.79 40.59
C THR A 916 14.78 20.84 39.95
N PHE A 917 15.19 22.03 39.56
CA PHE A 917 16.56 22.29 39.14
C PHE A 917 17.37 22.69 40.38
N THR A 918 18.18 21.77 40.89
CA THR A 918 18.86 21.94 42.20
C THR A 918 20.01 22.94 42.17
N GLY A 919 20.59 23.19 40.98
CA GLY A 919 21.80 23.97 40.82
C GLY A 919 23.10 23.19 41.13
N LEU A 920 23.00 21.88 41.39
CA LEU A 920 24.18 21.03 41.56
C LEU A 920 24.92 20.86 40.23
N ASN A 921 26.25 20.91 40.29
CA ASN A 921 27.10 20.71 39.12
C ASN A 921 27.37 19.22 38.85
N SER A 922 27.94 18.90 37.69
CA SER A 922 28.20 17.51 37.28
C SER A 922 29.12 16.75 38.23
N THR A 923 30.10 17.42 38.85
CA THR A 923 31.00 16.82 39.85
C THR A 923 30.24 16.41 41.11
N GLN A 924 29.36 17.29 41.61
CA GLN A 924 28.50 17.02 42.76
C GLN A 924 27.50 15.89 42.46
N VAL A 925 26.92 15.86 41.25
CA VAL A 925 26.04 14.77 40.81
C VAL A 925 26.79 13.43 40.75
N ALA A 926 28.00 13.42 40.20
CA ALA A 926 28.83 12.21 40.14
C ALA A 926 29.20 11.70 41.55
N PHE A 927 29.52 12.62 42.47
CA PHE A 927 29.75 12.30 43.87
C PHE A 927 28.51 11.66 44.52
N MET A 928 27.32 12.25 44.35
CA MET A 928 26.07 11.69 44.89
C MET A 928 25.75 10.31 44.30
N THR A 929 26.04 10.09 43.02
CA THR A 929 25.85 8.80 42.37
C THR A 929 26.78 7.74 42.95
N LYS A 930 28.07 8.08 43.11
CA LYS A 930 29.10 7.15 43.56
C LYS A 930 29.00 6.81 45.05
N GLU A 931 28.80 7.81 45.90
CA GLU A 931 28.91 7.66 47.36
C GLU A 931 27.55 7.43 48.05
N TYR A 932 26.46 7.94 47.45
CA TYR A 932 25.12 7.86 48.03
C TYR A 932 24.13 7.03 47.19
N HIS A 933 24.56 6.49 46.05
CA HIS A 933 23.70 5.72 45.13
C HIS A 933 22.47 6.51 44.66
N ILE A 934 22.58 7.85 44.55
CA ILE A 934 21.48 8.72 44.10
C ILE A 934 21.70 9.09 42.64
N TYR A 935 20.74 8.69 41.81
CA TYR A 935 20.79 8.83 40.36
C TYR A 935 19.92 10.00 39.92
N LEU A 936 20.54 11.06 39.42
CA LEU A 936 19.93 12.26 38.86
C LEU A 936 20.65 12.68 37.57
N THR A 937 20.07 13.60 36.79
CA THR A 937 20.72 14.08 35.56
C THR A 937 21.92 14.96 35.89
N SER A 938 22.93 14.96 35.01
CA SER A 938 24.22 15.65 35.22
C SER A 938 24.12 17.17 35.34
N ASP A 939 22.98 17.75 34.92
CA ASP A 939 22.64 19.16 35.05
C ASP A 939 21.98 19.49 36.41
N GLY A 940 21.84 18.52 37.31
CA GLY A 940 21.27 18.71 38.64
C GLY A 940 19.75 18.74 38.69
N ARG A 941 19.03 18.32 37.63
CA ARG A 941 17.58 18.15 37.69
C ARG A 941 17.22 16.88 38.47
N ILE A 942 16.32 17.01 39.46
CA ILE A 942 15.74 15.88 40.19
C ILE A 942 14.24 15.76 39.97
N SER A 943 13.71 14.54 40.00
CA SER A 943 12.28 14.28 40.02
C SER A 943 11.74 14.23 41.45
N MET A 944 10.91 15.21 41.80
CA MET A 944 10.21 15.26 43.10
C MET A 944 9.18 14.14 43.24
N ALA A 945 8.67 13.62 42.12
CA ALA A 945 7.69 12.55 42.11
C ALA A 945 8.28 11.16 42.48
N GLY A 946 9.60 11.00 42.41
CA GLY A 946 10.32 9.81 42.85
C GLY A 946 10.68 9.81 44.34
N LEU A 947 10.44 10.93 45.05
CA LEU A 947 10.72 11.03 46.48
C LEU A 947 9.59 10.45 47.33
N SER A 948 9.96 10.01 48.52
CA SER A 948 9.08 9.65 49.63
C SER A 948 9.60 10.31 50.91
N SER A 949 8.75 10.41 51.93
CA SER A 949 9.13 10.92 53.25
C SER A 949 10.30 10.13 53.86
N ARG A 950 10.44 8.85 53.49
CA ARG A 950 11.54 7.97 53.93
C ARG A 950 12.86 8.26 53.22
N THR A 951 12.82 8.68 51.96
CA THR A 951 14.03 8.91 51.14
C THR A 951 14.50 10.36 51.19
N VAL A 952 13.65 11.31 51.60
CA VAL A 952 14.01 12.73 51.73
C VAL A 952 15.23 12.96 52.62
N PRO A 953 15.36 12.33 53.82
CA PRO A 953 16.56 12.50 54.65
C PRO A 953 17.85 12.09 53.92
N HIS A 954 17.84 10.92 53.26
CA HIS A 954 18.99 10.41 52.49
C HIS A 954 19.41 11.38 51.38
N LEU A 955 18.44 11.94 50.64
CA LEU A 955 18.72 12.95 49.64
C LEU A 955 19.30 14.23 50.26
N ALA A 956 18.73 14.71 51.36
CA ALA A 956 19.20 15.92 52.01
C ALA A 956 20.64 15.77 52.56
N ASP A 957 20.98 14.60 53.10
CA ASP A 957 22.34 14.25 53.54
C ASP A 957 23.32 14.23 52.36
N ALA A 958 22.92 13.60 51.25
CA ALA A 958 23.74 13.53 50.05
C ALA A 958 23.99 14.92 49.42
N ILE A 959 22.96 15.76 49.33
CA ILE A 959 23.09 17.14 48.84
C ILE A 959 24.01 17.94 49.76
N HIS A 960 23.81 17.86 51.08
CA HIS A 960 24.66 18.55 52.06
C HIS A 960 26.13 18.14 51.93
N ALA A 961 26.40 16.84 51.83
CA ALA A 961 27.74 16.32 51.62
C ALA A 961 28.33 16.77 50.27
N ALA A 962 27.55 16.77 49.19
CA ALA A 962 28.03 17.18 47.87
C ALA A 962 28.47 18.64 47.85
N VAL A 963 27.72 19.55 48.47
CA VAL A 963 28.08 20.99 48.49
C VAL A 963 29.15 21.35 49.52
N THR A 964 29.44 20.47 50.48
CA THR A 964 30.48 20.72 51.52
C THR A 964 31.78 19.99 51.26
N LYS A 965 31.74 18.78 50.67
CA LYS A 965 32.89 17.89 50.49
C LYS A 965 33.36 17.77 49.04
N ALA A 966 32.48 18.01 48.07
CA ALA A 966 32.76 17.90 46.64
C ALA A 966 32.69 19.26 45.93
N ALA A 967 32.92 20.35 46.69
CA ALA A 967 32.90 21.73 46.21
C ALA A 967 34.11 22.06 45.34
#